data_AF-A0A9P6NZ07-F1
#
_entry.id   AF-A0A9P6NZ07-F1
#
_cell.length_a   1.000
_cell.length_b   1.000
_cell.length_c   1.000
_cell.angle_alpha   90.00
_cell.angle_beta   90.00
_cell.angle_gamma   90.00
#
_symmetry.space_group_name_H-M   'P 1'
#
loop_
_entity.id
_entity.type
_entity.pdbx_description
1 polymer ?
#
loop_
_entity_poly.entity_id
_entity_poly.type
_entity_poly.pdbx_seq_one_letter_code
_entity_poly.pdbx_strand_id
1 'polypeptide(L)'
;MTATSKITLPKLAPLTKPSASALKLVLASHVAGAKVDLSSGDVVALSLPSSLLTDANAGVRCILKSTAFDGSNTALVQNAAVEKEEQFAAVLQKKKTAEGLNAAEVAHAQYSKAFNKDGKLNYVDVIYFGTLYEALSEADDRNKKYPSLAAWYDVLSKSEAVSKALEIVKSQTVVKAPKKKAAAPSEKKSIEQVPLPELNPATQKIHHNAGITKQTNEKKLPIPGERNVLITSALPYVNNIPHLGNIVGSTLSADVFARYSRARNYNTLYICGTDEYGTATETKALEEGVSCQALCDKYNAIHQSVYKWFGLSFDHFGRTTTQQQTEICQEIFHKVYANDYVIEETMTQLFCEHCQRFLADRYVEGICPLCQYEDARGDQCDACGKLLNATDLIKPRCKLDGNSPINKDSRHLFLDLSKLQGRVEEFFKKSSVDGKWSSNGINITQSWLKEGLRPRCITRDLKWGTPVPLAGFEDKVFYVWFDAPIGYPSITANYIKEWEKWWKNPENVKLYQFMGKDNVPFHSVIFPASEMATGEDWTMVHHISTAEYLNYEGGKFSKSRNVGVFGTNAEQTGVPPSVWRYYLLSSRPESSDSMFTWNEFITKNNSELLNNLGNFVNRAIKFVIAKYDGVIPKADFSGETEVALIKDVNGLLAQYVDALENVKIRLGLSIAMSISARGNVYLQDSNLSNTLFSDQRGKCDAVVSTAINLIYLLSALIFPYMPETSESISQQINAPLRNIPDEFACDILEGHKLNGAAYLFTRIDEKMEEVWKKQFGGGAK
;
A
#
# COMPACT_ATOMS: atom_id res chain seq x y z
N MET A 1 22.44 -22.34 -30.60
CA MET A 1 21.03 -22.51 -31.03
C MET A 1 20.19 -21.53 -30.25
N THR A 2 19.44 -20.66 -30.91
CA THR A 2 18.62 -19.62 -30.28
C THR A 2 17.49 -20.26 -29.47
N ALA A 3 17.49 -20.05 -28.16
CA ALA A 3 16.47 -20.58 -27.26
C ALA A 3 15.09 -20.05 -27.67
N THR A 4 14.21 -20.95 -28.10
CA THR A 4 12.83 -20.65 -28.49
C THR A 4 11.93 -21.00 -27.32
N SER A 5 11.33 -19.99 -26.68
CA SER A 5 10.39 -20.20 -25.56
C SER A 5 9.01 -20.48 -26.13
N LYS A 6 8.34 -21.55 -25.66
CA LYS A 6 6.93 -21.84 -26.01
C LYS A 6 6.01 -21.16 -25.00
N ILE A 7 5.13 -20.28 -25.46
CA ILE A 7 4.01 -19.79 -24.64
C ILE A 7 2.97 -20.92 -24.52
N THR A 8 2.56 -21.25 -23.28
CA THR A 8 1.46 -22.18 -23.00
C THR A 8 0.33 -21.42 -22.33
N LEU A 9 -0.81 -21.27 -23.01
CA LEU A 9 -2.00 -20.62 -22.45
C LEU A 9 -2.91 -21.68 -21.77
N PRO A 10 -3.41 -21.44 -20.56
CA PRO A 10 -4.33 -22.38 -19.91
C PRO A 10 -5.75 -22.30 -20.53
N LYS A 11 -6.25 -23.48 -20.95
CA LYS A 11 -7.63 -23.85 -21.34
C LYS A 11 -8.40 -22.92 -22.28
N LEU A 12 -8.50 -23.36 -23.54
CA LEU A 12 -9.70 -23.21 -24.36
C LEU A 12 -10.88 -23.94 -23.69
N ALA A 13 -11.91 -23.21 -23.26
CA ALA A 13 -13.20 -23.84 -22.99
C ALA A 13 -13.83 -24.27 -24.33
N PRO A 14 -14.61 -25.37 -24.38
CA PRO A 14 -15.22 -25.83 -25.62
C PRO A 14 -16.34 -24.85 -26.01
N LEU A 15 -16.00 -23.87 -26.83
CA LEU A 15 -16.94 -23.00 -27.52
C LEU A 15 -16.63 -23.12 -29.01
N THR A 16 -17.68 -23.17 -29.81
CA THR A 16 -17.66 -23.35 -31.26
C THR A 16 -17.10 -22.12 -32.02
N LYS A 17 -16.27 -21.27 -31.37
CA LYS A 17 -15.89 -19.91 -31.83
C LYS A 17 -14.47 -19.47 -31.39
N PRO A 18 -13.82 -18.51 -32.09
CA PRO A 18 -12.49 -17.96 -31.75
C PRO A 18 -12.40 -17.36 -30.34
N SER A 19 -11.35 -17.70 -29.56
CA SER A 19 -11.03 -17.02 -28.29
C SER A 19 -10.40 -15.63 -28.54
N ALA A 20 -10.88 -14.58 -27.86
CA ALA A 20 -10.35 -13.22 -27.95
C ALA A 20 -8.83 -13.15 -27.71
N SER A 21 -8.32 -13.92 -26.74
CA SER A 21 -6.89 -13.99 -26.43
C SER A 21 -6.08 -14.64 -27.56
N ALA A 22 -6.63 -15.67 -28.21
CA ALA A 22 -5.99 -16.32 -29.36
C ALA A 22 -5.95 -15.37 -30.56
N LEU A 23 -7.06 -14.67 -30.82
CA LEU A 23 -7.15 -13.70 -31.92
C LEU A 23 -6.15 -12.55 -31.74
N LYS A 24 -6.02 -11.99 -30.52
CA LYS A 24 -5.03 -10.94 -30.20
C LYS A 24 -3.61 -11.35 -30.61
N LEU A 25 -3.17 -12.54 -30.21
CA LEU A 25 -1.80 -12.98 -30.40
C LEU A 25 -1.50 -13.44 -31.83
N VAL A 26 -2.45 -14.11 -32.49
CA VAL A 26 -2.31 -14.51 -33.91
C VAL A 26 -2.28 -13.27 -34.80
N LEU A 27 -3.15 -12.28 -34.52
CA LEU A 27 -3.16 -11.00 -35.23
C LEU A 27 -1.86 -10.22 -35.01
N ALA A 28 -1.38 -10.10 -33.76
CA ALA A 28 -0.09 -9.46 -33.47
C ALA A 28 1.07 -10.11 -34.23
N SER A 29 1.08 -11.44 -34.31
CA SER A 29 2.13 -12.19 -35.02
C SER A 29 2.12 -11.91 -36.52
N HIS A 30 0.93 -11.82 -37.14
CA HIS A 30 0.80 -11.43 -38.54
C HIS A 30 1.26 -9.99 -38.79
N VAL A 31 0.91 -9.06 -37.91
CA VAL A 31 1.36 -7.66 -38.00
C VAL A 31 2.87 -7.55 -37.86
N ALA A 32 3.49 -8.38 -37.01
CA ALA A 32 4.94 -8.41 -36.81
C ALA A 32 5.71 -9.24 -37.86
N GLY A 33 5.03 -9.95 -38.77
CA GLY A 33 5.68 -10.90 -39.69
C GLY A 33 6.30 -12.12 -38.99
N ALA A 34 5.85 -12.47 -37.79
CA ALA A 34 6.36 -13.59 -37.01
C ALA A 34 5.67 -14.92 -37.39
N LYS A 35 6.42 -16.03 -37.41
CA LYS A 35 5.86 -17.38 -37.61
C LYS A 35 5.13 -17.85 -36.34
N VAL A 36 3.94 -18.40 -36.53
CA VAL A 36 3.11 -19.01 -35.47
C VAL A 36 3.05 -20.52 -35.70
N ASP A 37 3.45 -21.32 -34.71
CA ASP A 37 3.33 -22.79 -34.75
C ASP A 37 2.15 -23.23 -33.89
N LEU A 38 1.05 -23.63 -34.52
CA LEU A 38 -0.15 -24.10 -33.83
C LEU A 38 -0.09 -25.61 -33.64
N SER A 39 0.08 -26.07 -32.40
CA SER A 39 0.02 -27.51 -32.06
C SER A 39 -1.43 -27.95 -31.84
N SER A 40 -1.80 -29.14 -32.35
CA SER A 40 -3.14 -29.71 -32.18
C SER A 40 -3.42 -30.04 -30.71
N GLY A 41 -4.39 -29.35 -30.11
CA GLY A 41 -4.84 -29.55 -28.72
C GLY A 41 -4.59 -28.30 -27.87
N ASP A 42 -5.67 -27.56 -27.59
CA ASP A 42 -5.87 -26.51 -26.57
C ASP A 42 -4.78 -25.44 -26.32
N VAL A 43 -3.71 -25.34 -27.12
CA VAL A 43 -2.56 -24.46 -26.86
C VAL A 43 -2.06 -23.78 -28.14
N VAL A 44 -1.95 -22.45 -28.11
CA VAL A 44 -1.23 -21.64 -29.11
C VAL A 44 0.22 -21.51 -28.64
N ALA A 45 1.17 -22.14 -29.35
CA ALA A 45 2.59 -22.00 -29.06
C ALA A 45 3.21 -20.90 -29.94
N LEU A 46 3.76 -19.87 -29.29
CA LEU A 46 4.51 -18.81 -29.97
C LEU A 46 5.97 -18.90 -29.56
N SER A 47 6.86 -18.89 -30.55
CA SER A 47 8.30 -18.84 -30.38
C SER A 47 8.77 -17.39 -30.28
N LEU A 48 8.91 -16.87 -29.04
CA LEU A 48 9.36 -15.49 -28.81
C LEU A 48 10.76 -15.43 -28.14
N PRO A 49 11.53 -14.34 -28.36
CA PRO A 49 12.86 -14.17 -27.75
C PRO A 49 12.86 -13.87 -26.23
N SER A 50 11.69 -13.81 -25.58
CA SER A 50 11.53 -13.44 -24.17
C SER A 50 10.58 -14.40 -23.45
N SER A 51 10.90 -14.72 -22.19
CA SER A 51 10.40 -15.90 -21.46
C SER A 51 9.32 -15.64 -20.41
N LEU A 52 8.59 -14.51 -20.44
CA LEU A 52 7.56 -14.25 -19.44
C LEU A 52 6.40 -13.42 -20.00
N LEU A 53 5.30 -14.09 -20.37
CA LEU A 53 4.05 -13.42 -20.76
C LEU A 53 2.88 -14.15 -20.11
N THR A 54 2.29 -13.53 -19.09
CA THR A 54 1.22 -14.09 -18.26
C THR A 54 -0.19 -13.72 -18.76
N ASP A 55 -0.29 -12.75 -19.68
CA ASP A 55 -1.55 -12.30 -20.27
C ASP A 55 -1.39 -11.93 -21.77
N ALA A 56 -2.51 -11.92 -22.50
CA ALA A 56 -2.52 -11.72 -23.95
C ALA A 56 -2.13 -10.28 -24.37
N ASN A 57 -2.43 -9.26 -23.55
CA ASN A 57 -2.11 -7.87 -23.87
C ASN A 57 -0.60 -7.62 -23.78
N ALA A 58 0.04 -8.13 -22.73
CA ALA A 58 1.50 -8.15 -22.61
C ALA A 58 2.13 -8.91 -23.79
N GLY A 59 1.51 -10.01 -24.23
CA GLY A 59 1.96 -10.77 -25.39
C GLY A 59 1.93 -9.96 -26.68
N VAL A 60 0.84 -9.24 -26.94
CA VAL A 60 0.74 -8.33 -28.10
C VAL A 60 1.83 -7.25 -28.06
N ARG A 61 2.04 -6.61 -26.90
CA ARG A 61 3.08 -5.57 -26.73
C ARG A 61 4.48 -6.12 -26.96
N CYS A 62 4.76 -7.34 -26.50
CA CYS A 62 6.05 -7.99 -26.72
C CYS A 62 6.27 -8.32 -28.21
N ILE A 63 5.27 -8.89 -28.89
CA ILE A 63 5.35 -9.24 -30.31
C ILE A 63 5.59 -8.00 -31.18
N LEU A 64 4.91 -6.90 -30.85
CA LEU A 64 5.03 -5.62 -31.56
C LEU A 64 6.15 -4.72 -31.03
N LYS A 65 7.07 -5.25 -30.22
CA LYS A 65 8.26 -4.55 -29.66
C LYS A 65 7.92 -3.22 -28.96
N SER A 66 6.78 -3.17 -28.28
CA SER A 66 6.22 -1.98 -27.61
C SER A 66 6.27 -2.11 -26.08
N THR A 67 7.31 -2.73 -25.53
CA THR A 67 7.45 -3.01 -24.08
C THR A 67 8.17 -1.92 -23.30
N ALA A 68 8.95 -1.06 -23.96
CA ALA A 68 9.60 0.08 -23.32
C ALA A 68 8.65 1.28 -23.31
N PHE A 69 8.39 1.85 -22.12
CA PHE A 69 7.68 3.11 -22.01
C PHE A 69 8.64 4.27 -22.26
N ASP A 70 8.41 5.02 -23.34
CA ASP A 70 9.30 6.11 -23.78
C ASP A 70 8.90 7.50 -23.23
N GLY A 71 7.85 7.58 -22.41
CA GLY A 71 7.37 8.83 -21.83
C GLY A 71 6.68 9.80 -22.80
N SER A 72 6.51 9.43 -24.07
CA SER A 72 5.86 10.29 -25.06
C SER A 72 4.36 10.45 -24.78
N ASN A 73 3.79 11.58 -25.21
CA ASN A 73 2.35 11.81 -25.12
C ASN A 73 1.55 10.73 -25.88
N THR A 74 2.12 10.19 -26.96
CA THR A 74 1.57 9.05 -27.70
C THR A 74 1.54 7.79 -26.85
N ALA A 75 2.63 7.44 -26.16
CA ALA A 75 2.69 6.27 -25.28
C ALA A 75 1.75 6.40 -24.07
N LEU A 76 1.60 7.60 -23.51
CA LEU A 76 0.64 7.88 -22.44
C LEU A 76 -0.81 7.62 -22.88
N VAL A 77 -1.19 8.16 -24.04
CA VAL A 77 -2.55 8.00 -24.60
C VAL A 77 -2.84 6.55 -24.97
N GLN A 78 -1.86 5.83 -25.51
CA GLN A 78 -2.01 4.41 -25.87
C GLN A 78 -2.08 3.49 -24.64
N ASN A 79 -1.31 3.77 -23.57
CA ASN A 79 -1.42 3.03 -22.32
C ASN A 79 -2.77 3.24 -21.65
N ALA A 80 -3.25 4.49 -21.60
CA ALA A 80 -4.57 4.80 -21.06
C ALA A 80 -5.70 4.11 -21.86
N ALA A 81 -5.55 3.97 -23.18
CA ALA A 81 -6.49 3.20 -24.00
C ALA A 81 -6.49 1.70 -23.61
N VAL A 82 -5.32 1.08 -23.43
CA VAL A 82 -5.24 -0.33 -23.03
C VAL A 82 -5.83 -0.57 -21.63
N GLU A 83 -5.61 0.33 -20.67
CA GLU A 83 -6.26 0.25 -19.35
C GLU A 83 -7.79 0.30 -19.45
N LYS A 84 -8.33 1.08 -20.41
CA LYS A 84 -9.77 1.11 -20.67
C LYS A 84 -10.29 -0.15 -21.34
N GLU A 85 -9.47 -0.79 -22.18
CA GLU A 85 -9.80 -2.10 -22.74
C GLU A 85 -10.01 -3.16 -21.67
N GLU A 86 -9.13 -3.23 -20.66
CA GLU A 86 -9.29 -4.18 -19.56
C GLU A 86 -10.62 -3.99 -18.81
N GLN A 87 -11.06 -2.74 -18.67
CA GLN A 87 -12.33 -2.38 -18.04
C GLN A 87 -13.54 -2.90 -18.84
N PHE A 88 -13.63 -2.61 -20.15
CA PHE A 88 -14.77 -3.10 -20.94
C PHE A 88 -14.67 -4.58 -21.30
N ALA A 89 -13.47 -5.15 -21.39
CA ALA A 89 -13.25 -6.59 -21.59
C ALA A 89 -13.84 -7.39 -20.42
N ALA A 90 -13.66 -6.93 -19.19
CA ALA A 90 -14.27 -7.55 -18.01
C ALA A 90 -15.81 -7.51 -18.04
N VAL A 91 -16.40 -6.45 -18.62
CA VAL A 91 -17.85 -6.34 -18.81
C VAL A 91 -18.35 -7.31 -19.89
N LEU A 92 -17.62 -7.44 -21.00
CA LEU A 92 -17.93 -8.39 -22.08
C LEU A 92 -17.82 -9.84 -21.61
N GLN A 93 -16.82 -10.19 -20.78
CA GLN A 93 -16.68 -11.52 -20.20
C GLN A 93 -17.85 -11.92 -19.30
N LYS A 94 -18.54 -10.95 -18.68
CA LYS A 94 -19.77 -11.14 -17.90
C LYS A 94 -21.02 -11.28 -18.78
N LYS A 95 -20.87 -11.44 -20.11
CA LYS A 95 -21.95 -11.53 -21.12
C LYS A 95 -22.87 -10.30 -21.17
N LYS A 96 -22.39 -9.14 -20.71
CA LYS A 96 -23.12 -7.88 -20.78
C LYS A 96 -22.75 -7.08 -22.04
N THR A 97 -23.08 -7.62 -23.21
CA THR A 97 -22.59 -7.13 -24.50
C THR A 97 -22.92 -5.66 -24.77
N ALA A 98 -24.15 -5.21 -24.51
CA ALA A 98 -24.54 -3.81 -24.75
C ALA A 98 -23.81 -2.82 -23.83
N GLU A 99 -23.62 -3.18 -22.55
CA GLU A 99 -22.89 -2.35 -21.58
C GLU A 99 -21.41 -2.27 -21.94
N GLY A 100 -20.81 -3.40 -22.34
CA GLY A 100 -19.42 -3.45 -22.81
C GLY A 100 -19.19 -2.66 -24.11
N LEU A 101 -20.10 -2.77 -25.09
CA LEU A 101 -20.02 -2.01 -26.34
C LEU A 101 -20.22 -0.49 -26.13
N ASN A 102 -21.12 -0.09 -25.23
CA ASN A 102 -21.25 1.33 -24.83
C ASN A 102 -19.96 1.87 -24.21
N ALA A 103 -19.36 1.12 -23.29
CA ALA A 103 -18.09 1.51 -22.66
C ALA A 103 -16.94 1.56 -23.69
N ALA A 104 -16.93 0.62 -24.63
CA ALA A 104 -15.94 0.58 -25.71
C ALA A 104 -16.11 1.76 -26.70
N GLU A 105 -17.34 2.15 -27.06
CA GLU A 105 -17.61 3.33 -27.91
C GLU A 105 -17.10 4.61 -27.24
N VAL A 106 -17.38 4.80 -25.95
CA VAL A 106 -16.90 5.96 -25.17
C VAL A 106 -15.38 5.98 -25.09
N ALA A 107 -14.76 4.84 -24.79
CA ALA A 107 -13.30 4.72 -24.72
C ALA A 107 -12.65 4.97 -26.09
N HIS A 108 -13.19 4.40 -27.17
CA HIS A 108 -12.67 4.60 -28.52
C HIS A 108 -12.75 6.07 -28.94
N ALA A 109 -13.86 6.75 -28.65
CA ALA A 109 -14.01 8.18 -28.93
C ALA A 109 -13.01 9.03 -28.12
N GLN A 110 -12.89 8.77 -26.82
CA GLN A 110 -12.02 9.51 -25.90
C GLN A 110 -10.54 9.35 -26.27
N TYR A 111 -10.12 8.15 -26.67
CA TYR A 111 -8.74 7.82 -27.00
C TYR A 111 -8.51 7.63 -28.50
N SER A 112 -9.28 8.31 -29.35
CA SER A 112 -9.19 8.19 -30.81
C SER A 112 -7.79 8.43 -31.41
N LYS A 113 -6.92 9.16 -30.70
CA LYS A 113 -5.51 9.38 -31.07
C LYS A 113 -4.59 8.17 -30.80
N ALA A 114 -5.04 7.19 -30.03
CA ALA A 114 -4.30 5.96 -29.75
C ALA A 114 -4.31 4.98 -30.94
N PHE A 115 -5.32 5.08 -31.82
CA PHE A 115 -5.57 4.17 -32.94
C PHE A 115 -4.91 4.67 -34.21
N ASN A 116 -4.45 3.76 -35.07
CA ASN A 116 -3.81 4.16 -36.32
C ASN A 116 -4.85 4.47 -37.41
N LYS A 117 -4.63 5.56 -38.17
CA LYS A 117 -5.53 6.00 -39.25
C LYS A 117 -5.11 5.53 -40.63
N ASP A 118 -3.88 5.05 -40.77
CA ASP A 118 -3.26 4.72 -42.07
C ASP A 118 -3.29 3.21 -42.40
N GLY A 119 -4.12 2.43 -41.69
CA GLY A 119 -4.28 0.99 -41.94
C GLY A 119 -3.14 0.08 -41.43
N LYS A 120 -2.06 0.64 -40.86
CA LYS A 120 -1.00 -0.11 -40.17
C LYS A 120 -1.38 -0.34 -38.70
N LEU A 121 -1.84 -1.54 -38.38
CA LEU A 121 -2.23 -1.93 -37.02
C LEU A 121 -1.11 -1.70 -35.99
N ASN A 122 -1.37 -0.91 -34.96
CA ASN A 122 -0.52 -0.80 -33.78
C ASN A 122 -1.00 -1.76 -32.67
N TYR A 123 -0.31 -1.81 -31.53
CA TYR A 123 -0.67 -2.75 -30.45
C TYR A 123 -2.03 -2.45 -29.81
N VAL A 124 -2.48 -1.19 -29.79
CA VAL A 124 -3.81 -0.80 -29.31
C VAL A 124 -4.88 -1.30 -30.28
N ASP A 125 -4.66 -1.13 -31.58
CA ASP A 125 -5.58 -1.64 -32.61
C ASP A 125 -5.76 -3.16 -32.50
N VAL A 126 -4.66 -3.90 -32.31
CA VAL A 126 -4.69 -5.37 -32.16
C VAL A 126 -5.40 -5.81 -30.89
N ILE A 127 -5.15 -5.13 -29.76
CA ILE A 127 -5.77 -5.44 -28.47
C ILE A 127 -7.28 -5.17 -28.53
N TYR A 128 -7.69 -3.98 -28.98
CA TYR A 128 -9.12 -3.62 -29.07
C TYR A 128 -9.84 -4.53 -30.06
N PHE A 129 -9.26 -4.81 -31.23
CA PHE A 129 -9.92 -5.63 -32.25
C PHE A 129 -10.13 -7.06 -31.75
N GLY A 130 -9.11 -7.66 -31.13
CA GLY A 130 -9.23 -9.01 -30.57
C GLY A 130 -10.30 -9.13 -29.48
N THR A 131 -10.50 -8.10 -28.67
CA THR A 131 -11.53 -8.07 -27.62
C THR A 131 -12.93 -7.84 -28.16
N LEU A 132 -13.08 -6.96 -29.15
CA LEU A 132 -14.38 -6.50 -29.63
C LEU A 132 -14.90 -7.30 -30.82
N TYR A 133 -14.08 -8.15 -31.45
CA TYR A 133 -14.44 -8.91 -32.64
C TYR A 133 -15.78 -9.63 -32.52
N GLU A 134 -15.95 -10.46 -31.48
CA GLU A 134 -17.19 -11.23 -31.30
C GLU A 134 -18.38 -10.29 -31.08
N ALA A 135 -18.26 -9.36 -30.13
CA ALA A 135 -19.32 -8.44 -29.76
C ALA A 135 -19.79 -7.55 -30.93
N LEU A 136 -18.88 -7.06 -31.78
CA LEU A 136 -19.21 -6.23 -32.94
C LEU A 136 -19.65 -7.04 -34.16
N SER A 137 -19.18 -8.28 -34.30
CA SER A 137 -19.63 -9.17 -35.38
C SER A 137 -21.10 -9.60 -35.22
N GLU A 138 -21.60 -9.66 -33.98
CA GLU A 138 -22.96 -10.10 -33.63
C GLU A 138 -23.91 -8.94 -33.30
N ALA A 139 -23.43 -7.70 -33.27
CA ALA A 139 -24.24 -6.54 -32.95
C ALA A 139 -25.08 -6.07 -34.15
N ASP A 140 -26.38 -6.37 -34.12
CA ASP A 140 -27.37 -5.76 -35.00
C ASP A 140 -27.41 -4.24 -34.80
N ASP A 141 -27.56 -3.49 -35.90
CA ASP A 141 -27.58 -2.02 -35.92
C ASP A 141 -26.32 -1.33 -35.34
N ARG A 142 -25.15 -1.99 -35.34
CA ARG A 142 -23.90 -1.41 -34.81
C ARG A 142 -23.55 -0.04 -35.41
N ASN A 143 -23.82 0.17 -36.70
CA ASN A 143 -23.57 1.42 -37.40
C ASN A 143 -24.42 2.59 -36.87
N LYS A 144 -25.56 2.29 -36.24
CA LYS A 144 -26.46 3.28 -35.64
C LYS A 144 -26.14 3.52 -34.15
N LYS A 145 -25.76 2.46 -33.42
CA LYS A 145 -25.53 2.53 -31.96
C LYS A 145 -24.10 2.89 -31.56
N TYR A 146 -23.12 2.48 -32.35
CA TYR A 146 -21.69 2.64 -32.06
C TYR A 146 -20.96 3.16 -33.31
N PRO A 147 -21.33 4.34 -33.83
CA PRO A 147 -20.88 4.80 -35.14
C PRO A 147 -19.35 4.97 -35.23
N SER A 148 -18.69 5.41 -34.15
CA SER A 148 -17.23 5.58 -34.14
C SER A 148 -16.52 4.23 -34.18
N LEU A 149 -16.94 3.31 -33.31
CA LEU A 149 -16.35 1.99 -33.19
C LEU A 149 -16.66 1.10 -34.40
N ALA A 150 -17.87 1.20 -34.96
CA ALA A 150 -18.25 0.45 -36.15
C ALA A 150 -17.46 0.89 -37.39
N ALA A 151 -17.24 2.19 -37.57
CA ALA A 151 -16.43 2.71 -38.68
C ALA A 151 -14.96 2.22 -38.60
N TRP A 152 -14.36 2.27 -37.41
CA TRP A 152 -13.01 1.75 -37.16
C TRP A 152 -12.95 0.22 -37.38
N TYR A 153 -13.92 -0.50 -36.84
CA TYR A 153 -14.01 -1.96 -36.96
C TYR A 153 -14.16 -2.42 -38.42
N ASP A 154 -15.01 -1.76 -39.21
CA ASP A 154 -15.25 -2.11 -40.61
C ASP A 154 -14.01 -1.85 -41.49
N VAL A 155 -13.18 -0.86 -41.14
CA VAL A 155 -11.88 -0.62 -41.81
C VAL A 155 -10.90 -1.74 -41.48
N LEU A 156 -10.73 -2.07 -40.20
CA LEU A 156 -9.77 -3.11 -39.78
C LEU A 156 -10.17 -4.51 -40.22
N SER A 157 -11.47 -4.82 -40.23
CA SER A 157 -12.01 -6.12 -40.66
C SER A 157 -11.72 -6.43 -42.13
N LYS A 158 -11.43 -5.42 -42.95
CA LYS A 158 -11.05 -5.57 -44.36
C LYS A 158 -9.54 -5.73 -44.57
N SER A 159 -8.74 -5.60 -43.50
CA SER A 159 -7.28 -5.75 -43.61
C SER A 159 -6.88 -7.21 -43.85
N GLU A 160 -5.86 -7.40 -44.69
CA GLU A 160 -5.34 -8.74 -45.01
C GLU A 160 -4.84 -9.48 -43.75
N ALA A 161 -4.24 -8.74 -42.80
CA ALA A 161 -3.75 -9.29 -41.53
C ALA A 161 -4.89 -9.86 -40.66
N VAL A 162 -6.04 -9.18 -40.60
CA VAL A 162 -7.21 -9.64 -39.85
C VAL A 162 -7.85 -10.85 -40.51
N SER A 163 -8.04 -10.83 -41.83
CA SER A 163 -8.64 -11.97 -42.57
C SER A 163 -7.83 -13.25 -42.36
N LYS A 164 -6.51 -13.19 -42.50
CA LYS A 164 -5.60 -14.33 -42.28
C LYS A 164 -5.62 -14.82 -40.83
N ALA A 165 -5.61 -13.92 -39.86
CA ALA A 165 -5.68 -14.28 -38.45
C ALA A 165 -7.00 -15.01 -38.11
N LEU A 166 -8.12 -14.56 -38.68
CA LEU A 166 -9.43 -15.17 -38.45
C LEU A 166 -9.56 -16.55 -39.08
N GLU A 167 -9.03 -16.77 -40.28
CA GLU A 167 -9.00 -18.10 -40.92
C GLU A 167 -8.26 -19.12 -40.05
N ILE A 168 -7.10 -18.72 -39.53
CA ILE A 168 -6.26 -19.55 -38.67
C ILE A 168 -7.01 -19.92 -37.38
N VAL A 169 -7.59 -18.96 -36.67
CA VAL A 169 -8.28 -19.24 -35.39
C VAL A 169 -9.56 -20.06 -35.60
N LYS A 170 -10.28 -19.85 -36.72
CA LYS A 170 -11.48 -20.65 -37.06
C LYS A 170 -11.14 -22.10 -37.41
N SER A 171 -10.01 -22.35 -38.08
CA SER A 171 -9.58 -23.72 -38.44
C SER A 171 -9.26 -24.62 -37.22
N GLN A 172 -9.06 -24.04 -36.03
CA GLN A 172 -8.63 -24.74 -34.81
C GLN A 172 -9.75 -24.93 -33.76
N THR A 173 -10.98 -24.43 -34.01
CA THR A 173 -12.07 -24.38 -33.00
C THR A 173 -13.12 -25.51 -33.16
N VAL A 174 -12.87 -26.53 -33.99
CA VAL A 174 -13.80 -27.65 -34.22
C VAL A 174 -13.34 -28.91 -33.48
N VAL A 175 -13.66 -29.05 -32.19
CA VAL A 175 -13.60 -30.35 -31.47
C VAL A 175 -14.80 -30.51 -30.52
N LYS A 176 -15.52 -31.63 -30.62
CA LYS A 176 -16.68 -31.99 -29.78
C LYS A 176 -16.28 -32.25 -28.32
N ALA A 177 -17.01 -31.66 -27.36
CA ALA A 177 -16.78 -31.81 -25.92
C ALA A 177 -17.12 -33.23 -25.38
N PRO A 178 -16.38 -33.76 -24.39
CA PRO A 178 -16.74 -34.99 -23.69
C PRO A 178 -17.71 -34.73 -22.52
N LYS A 179 -18.62 -35.68 -22.27
CA LYS A 179 -19.67 -35.62 -21.22
C LYS A 179 -19.07 -35.65 -19.81
N LYS A 180 -19.43 -34.66 -18.96
CA LYS A 180 -19.12 -34.60 -17.52
C LYS A 180 -19.87 -35.70 -16.76
N LYS A 181 -19.16 -36.49 -15.94
CA LYS A 181 -19.74 -37.20 -14.77
C LYS A 181 -19.79 -36.24 -13.58
N ALA A 182 -20.92 -36.18 -12.91
CA ALA A 182 -21.11 -35.39 -11.69
C ALA A 182 -20.27 -35.97 -10.54
N ALA A 183 -19.50 -35.12 -9.86
CA ALA A 183 -18.88 -35.45 -8.59
C ALA A 183 -19.90 -35.21 -7.47
N ALA A 184 -20.03 -36.18 -6.57
CA ALA A 184 -20.89 -36.11 -5.40
C ALA A 184 -20.38 -35.04 -4.41
N PRO A 185 -21.28 -34.41 -3.63
CA PRO A 185 -20.89 -33.41 -2.65
C PRO A 185 -20.12 -34.07 -1.50
N SER A 186 -18.88 -33.62 -1.26
CA SER A 186 -18.16 -33.93 -0.02
C SER A 186 -18.43 -32.81 0.98
N GLU A 187 -18.89 -33.20 2.17
CA GLU A 187 -19.09 -32.30 3.31
C GLU A 187 -17.75 -31.64 3.69
N LYS A 188 -17.75 -30.30 3.76
CA LYS A 188 -16.61 -29.53 4.22
C LYS A 188 -16.45 -29.71 5.73
N LYS A 189 -15.55 -30.60 6.17
CA LYS A 189 -14.96 -30.51 7.50
C LYS A 189 -14.03 -29.29 7.53
N SER A 190 -14.20 -28.41 8.51
CA SER A 190 -13.20 -27.41 8.89
C SER A 190 -11.87 -28.12 9.12
N ILE A 191 -10.84 -27.74 8.37
CA ILE A 191 -9.49 -28.29 8.56
C ILE A 191 -8.94 -27.62 9.83
N GLU A 192 -9.09 -28.28 10.97
CA GLU A 192 -8.33 -27.94 12.17
C GLU A 192 -6.84 -28.13 11.84
N GLN A 193 -6.07 -27.04 11.93
CA GLN A 193 -4.62 -27.13 11.79
C GLN A 193 -4.06 -27.83 13.03
N VAL A 194 -3.31 -28.92 12.82
CA VAL A 194 -2.52 -29.53 13.89
C VAL A 194 -1.47 -28.50 14.32
N PRO A 195 -1.35 -28.17 15.62
CA PRO A 195 -0.31 -27.28 16.11
C PRO A 195 1.06 -27.79 15.69
N LEU A 196 1.86 -26.94 15.05
CA LEU A 196 3.24 -27.29 14.73
C LEU A 196 4.08 -27.29 16.02
N PRO A 197 5.08 -28.18 16.13
CA PRO A 197 6.06 -28.12 17.21
C PRO A 197 6.77 -26.77 17.25
N GLU A 198 7.19 -26.35 18.44
CA GLU A 198 8.15 -25.26 18.61
C GLU A 198 9.47 -25.56 17.87
N LEU A 199 10.29 -24.54 17.68
CA LEU A 199 11.63 -24.73 17.11
C LEU A 199 12.41 -25.73 17.98
N ASN A 200 13.09 -26.67 17.34
CA ASN A 200 13.92 -27.68 17.98
C ASN A 200 15.40 -27.44 17.61
N PRO A 201 16.17 -26.70 18.42
CA PRO A 201 17.57 -26.41 18.16
C PRO A 201 18.45 -27.66 18.00
N ALA A 202 18.08 -28.79 18.61
CA ALA A 202 18.87 -30.03 18.55
C ALA A 202 18.92 -30.62 17.12
N THR A 203 17.90 -30.34 16.30
CA THR A 203 17.81 -30.83 14.92
C THR A 203 18.02 -29.73 13.87
N GLN A 204 18.42 -28.53 14.32
CA GLN A 204 18.76 -27.43 13.43
C GLN A 204 20.19 -27.57 12.92
N LYS A 205 20.33 -27.69 11.60
CA LYS A 205 21.61 -27.53 10.88
C LYS A 205 21.49 -26.31 9.96
N ILE A 206 21.96 -25.17 10.43
CA ILE A 206 21.82 -23.88 9.74
C ILE A 206 23.14 -23.10 9.87
N HIS A 207 23.53 -22.34 8.86
CA HIS A 207 24.66 -21.42 8.99
C HIS A 207 24.40 -20.35 10.08
N HIS A 208 25.41 -20.09 10.92
CA HIS A 208 25.29 -19.25 12.13
C HIS A 208 24.85 -17.80 11.87
N ASN A 209 25.05 -17.26 10.67
CA ASN A 209 24.78 -15.86 10.34
C ASN A 209 23.44 -15.64 9.61
N ALA A 210 22.62 -16.69 9.47
CA ALA A 210 21.38 -16.63 8.69
C ALA A 210 20.20 -15.98 9.45
N GLY A 211 20.31 -15.80 10.77
CA GLY A 211 19.24 -15.24 11.60
C GLY A 211 19.29 -13.72 11.73
N ILE A 212 18.19 -13.13 12.17
CA ILE A 212 18.17 -11.74 12.67
C ILE A 212 18.91 -11.70 14.01
N THR A 213 19.96 -10.87 14.13
CA THR A 213 20.86 -10.87 15.30
C THR A 213 20.69 -9.65 16.20
N LYS A 214 20.19 -8.52 15.70
CA LYS A 214 20.10 -7.25 16.47
C LYS A 214 18.77 -6.98 17.18
N GLN A 215 18.03 -8.02 17.60
CA GLN A 215 16.74 -7.81 18.27
C GLN A 215 16.85 -7.21 19.68
N THR A 216 18.04 -7.19 20.29
CA THR A 216 18.18 -7.06 21.75
C THR A 216 19.34 -6.14 22.17
N ASN A 217 19.39 -4.90 21.70
CA ASN A 217 20.10 -3.89 22.49
C ASN A 217 19.12 -3.46 23.60
N GLU A 218 19.31 -3.93 24.83
CA GLU A 218 18.37 -3.69 25.95
C GLU A 218 18.03 -2.19 26.13
N LYS A 219 18.95 -1.30 25.76
CA LYS A 219 18.78 0.15 25.87
C LYS A 219 18.23 0.84 24.61
N LYS A 220 18.19 0.14 23.46
CA LYS A 220 17.80 0.69 22.12
C LYS A 220 18.37 2.08 21.83
N LEU A 221 19.66 2.31 22.10
CA LEU A 221 20.35 3.56 21.81
C LEU A 221 21.09 3.48 20.47
N PRO A 222 21.38 4.62 19.80
CA PRO A 222 22.24 4.66 18.63
C PRO A 222 23.64 4.11 18.93
N ILE A 223 24.19 3.34 17.99
CA ILE A 223 25.52 2.74 18.06
C ILE A 223 26.41 3.51 17.06
N PRO A 224 27.51 4.15 17.54
CA PRO A 224 28.44 4.85 16.66
C PRO A 224 29.04 3.92 15.60
N GLY A 225 29.18 4.42 14.36
CA GLY A 225 29.72 3.66 13.24
C GLY A 225 28.75 2.66 12.60
N GLU A 226 27.56 2.48 13.18
CA GLU A 226 26.49 1.67 12.60
C GLU A 226 25.36 2.53 12.01
N ARG A 227 24.52 1.91 11.18
CA ARG A 227 23.32 2.57 10.65
C ARG A 227 22.22 2.60 11.72
N ASN A 228 21.96 3.79 12.28
CA ASN A 228 20.87 4.04 13.22
C ASN A 228 19.67 4.67 12.50
N VAL A 229 18.53 3.99 12.55
CA VAL A 229 17.31 4.34 11.82
C VAL A 229 16.20 4.64 12.81
N LEU A 230 15.87 5.92 12.94
CA LEU A 230 14.71 6.37 13.69
C LEU A 230 13.52 6.42 12.74
N ILE A 231 12.41 5.79 13.10
CA ILE A 231 11.22 5.70 12.28
C ILE A 231 10.06 6.26 13.08
N THR A 232 9.32 7.19 12.48
CA THR A 232 8.03 7.62 13.03
C THR A 232 6.92 7.41 12.02
N SER A 233 5.73 7.14 12.55
CA SER A 233 4.50 7.20 11.78
C SER A 233 3.66 8.37 12.30
N ALA A 234 2.99 9.07 11.39
CA ALA A 234 2.07 10.14 11.75
C ALA A 234 1.15 9.71 12.89
N LEU A 235 1.13 10.51 13.96
CA LEU A 235 0.32 10.23 15.14
C LEU A 235 -1.16 10.20 14.76
N PRO A 236 -1.86 9.05 14.83
CA PRO A 236 -3.29 9.01 14.63
C PRO A 236 -4.03 9.89 15.65
N TYR A 237 -4.97 10.69 15.14
CA TYR A 237 -5.83 11.48 16.01
C TYR A 237 -6.79 10.58 16.81
N VAL A 238 -6.80 10.73 18.13
CA VAL A 238 -7.41 9.76 19.05
C VAL A 238 -8.92 9.73 19.01
N ASN A 239 -9.60 10.77 18.55
CA ASN A 239 -11.05 10.88 18.71
C ASN A 239 -11.89 9.95 17.79
N ASN A 240 -11.25 9.09 17.00
CA ASN A 240 -11.91 8.25 16.01
C ASN A 240 -11.23 6.89 15.83
N ILE A 241 -12.01 5.86 15.49
CA ILE A 241 -11.46 4.55 15.10
C ILE A 241 -10.73 4.69 13.76
N PRO A 242 -9.48 4.21 13.61
CA PRO A 242 -8.76 4.29 12.35
C PRO A 242 -9.38 3.38 11.30
N HIS A 243 -9.54 3.88 10.08
CA HIS A 243 -9.92 3.08 8.91
C HIS A 243 -8.70 2.56 8.16
N LEU A 244 -8.91 1.64 7.20
CA LEU A 244 -7.81 1.02 6.45
C LEU A 244 -6.90 2.04 5.75
N GLY A 245 -7.48 3.14 5.26
CA GLY A 245 -6.74 4.26 4.69
C GLY A 245 -5.75 4.93 5.66
N ASN A 246 -6.14 5.13 6.93
CA ASN A 246 -5.21 5.65 7.94
C ASN A 246 -4.09 4.64 8.20
N ILE A 247 -4.44 3.36 8.29
CA ILE A 247 -3.49 2.28 8.59
C ILE A 247 -2.44 2.16 7.47
N VAL A 248 -2.87 1.99 6.21
CA VAL A 248 -1.94 1.84 5.08
C VAL A 248 -1.14 3.11 4.81
N GLY A 249 -1.76 4.29 4.99
CA GLY A 249 -1.13 5.57 4.67
C GLY A 249 0.01 5.96 5.62
N SER A 250 0.04 5.41 6.85
CA SER A 250 1.07 5.75 7.84
C SER A 250 1.61 4.51 8.57
N THR A 251 0.85 3.96 9.52
CA THR A 251 1.35 3.01 10.52
C THR A 251 1.78 1.67 9.91
N LEU A 252 1.00 1.09 8.99
CA LEU A 252 1.37 -0.16 8.32
C LEU A 252 2.55 0.04 7.36
N SER A 253 2.63 1.19 6.67
CA SER A 253 3.78 1.49 5.80
C SER A 253 5.08 1.63 6.59
N ALA A 254 5.03 2.32 7.72
CA ALA A 254 6.18 2.45 8.62
C ALA A 254 6.59 1.10 9.22
N ASP A 255 5.64 0.26 9.60
CA ASP A 255 5.92 -1.08 10.14
C ASP A 255 6.66 -1.98 9.13
N VAL A 256 6.29 -1.93 7.85
CA VAL A 256 7.03 -2.64 6.79
C VAL A 256 8.49 -2.20 6.76
N PHE A 257 8.74 -0.89 6.72
CA PHE A 257 10.11 -0.39 6.67
C PHE A 257 10.89 -0.67 7.96
N ALA A 258 10.23 -0.60 9.13
CA ALA A 258 10.84 -0.95 10.40
C ALA A 258 11.26 -2.42 10.45
N ARG A 259 10.40 -3.34 10.00
CA ARG A 259 10.70 -4.76 9.91
C ARG A 259 11.80 -5.05 8.89
N TYR A 260 11.80 -4.38 7.74
CA TYR A 260 12.89 -4.45 6.76
C TYR A 260 14.22 -4.00 7.38
N SER A 261 14.23 -2.85 8.06
CA SER A 261 15.40 -2.29 8.72
C SER A 261 15.98 -3.26 9.76
N ARG A 262 15.12 -3.86 10.60
CA ARG A 262 15.52 -4.90 11.57
C ARG A 262 16.00 -6.17 10.88
N ALA A 263 15.35 -6.61 9.80
CA ALA A 263 15.74 -7.80 9.05
C ALA A 263 17.06 -7.61 8.28
N ARG A 264 17.48 -6.37 8.02
CA ARG A 264 18.85 -6.02 7.56
C ARG A 264 19.84 -5.84 8.72
N ASN A 265 19.44 -6.12 9.96
CA ASN A 265 20.23 -5.91 11.17
C ASN A 265 20.73 -4.46 11.32
N TYR A 266 19.92 -3.48 10.91
CA TYR A 266 20.14 -2.07 11.27
C TYR A 266 19.66 -1.82 12.70
N ASN A 267 20.23 -0.80 13.36
CA ASN A 267 19.75 -0.38 14.67
C ASN A 267 18.50 0.48 14.48
N THR A 268 17.33 -0.07 14.80
CA THR A 268 16.03 0.53 14.46
C THR A 268 15.26 0.92 15.72
N LEU A 269 14.73 2.15 15.74
CA LEU A 269 13.72 2.58 16.70
C LEU A 269 12.47 3.06 15.97
N TYR A 270 11.35 2.38 16.17
CA TYR A 270 10.05 2.72 15.58
C TYR A 270 9.07 3.23 16.64
N ILE A 271 8.77 4.52 16.57
CA ILE A 271 7.93 5.25 17.53
C ILE A 271 6.64 5.73 16.88
N CYS A 272 5.53 5.62 17.60
CA CYS A 272 4.26 6.25 17.26
C CYS A 272 3.44 6.46 18.55
N GLY A 273 2.24 6.99 18.43
CA GLY A 273 1.32 7.19 19.55
C GLY A 273 0.08 7.91 19.08
N THR A 274 -0.83 8.19 20.00
CA THR A 274 -2.03 8.97 19.69
C THR A 274 -1.80 10.47 19.86
N ASP A 275 -2.31 11.26 18.92
CA ASP A 275 -2.47 12.71 19.06
C ASP A 275 -3.81 13.00 19.72
N GLU A 276 -3.77 13.62 20.89
CA GLU A 276 -4.90 13.66 21.83
C GLU A 276 -5.45 15.05 22.11
N TYR A 277 -4.72 16.11 21.77
CA TYR A 277 -5.10 17.47 22.11
C TYR A 277 -6.01 18.14 21.05
N GLY A 278 -6.49 19.34 21.38
CA GLY A 278 -7.19 20.20 20.43
C GLY A 278 -8.72 20.08 20.45
N THR A 279 -9.35 20.97 19.67
CA THR A 279 -10.79 21.24 19.73
C THR A 279 -11.64 20.00 19.44
N ALA A 280 -11.22 19.15 18.50
CA ALA A 280 -12.04 18.01 18.10
C ALA A 280 -12.13 16.91 19.18
N THR A 281 -11.16 16.83 20.10
CA THR A 281 -11.25 16.03 21.32
C THR A 281 -12.26 16.64 22.29
N GLU A 282 -12.20 17.95 22.56
CA GLU A 282 -13.18 18.63 23.43
C GLU A 282 -14.61 18.50 22.90
N THR A 283 -14.80 18.69 21.58
CA THR A 283 -16.09 18.52 20.92
C THR A 283 -16.62 17.11 21.15
N LYS A 284 -15.77 16.10 20.91
CA LYS A 284 -16.20 14.71 20.96
C LYS A 284 -16.46 14.24 22.39
N ALA A 285 -15.67 14.73 23.35
CA ALA A 285 -15.85 14.47 24.77
C ALA A 285 -17.18 15.07 25.26
N LEU A 286 -17.52 16.28 24.81
CA LEU A 286 -18.81 16.92 25.09
C LEU A 286 -19.99 16.14 24.50
N GLU A 287 -19.88 15.71 23.23
CA GLU A 287 -20.91 14.87 22.58
C GLU A 287 -21.14 13.54 23.31
N GLU A 288 -20.09 12.92 23.86
CA GLU A 288 -20.18 11.66 24.60
C GLU A 288 -20.47 11.84 26.10
N GLY A 289 -20.52 13.08 26.60
CA GLY A 289 -20.76 13.38 28.02
C GLY A 289 -19.63 12.91 28.94
N VAL A 290 -18.37 12.90 28.47
CA VAL A 290 -17.18 12.45 29.21
C VAL A 290 -16.10 13.55 29.27
N SER A 291 -15.08 13.36 30.11
CA SER A 291 -13.90 14.24 30.09
C SER A 291 -13.02 13.95 28.87
N CYS A 292 -12.20 14.93 28.44
CA CYS A 292 -11.26 14.73 27.35
C CYS A 292 -10.28 13.57 27.64
N GLN A 293 -9.73 13.52 28.87
CA GLN A 293 -8.86 12.42 29.29
C GLN A 293 -9.57 11.06 29.14
N ALA A 294 -10.80 10.92 29.63
CA ALA A 294 -11.54 9.66 29.54
C ALA A 294 -11.83 9.25 28.08
N LEU A 295 -12.13 10.22 27.20
CA LEU A 295 -12.27 9.96 25.77
C LEU A 295 -10.96 9.46 25.16
N CYS A 296 -9.85 10.15 25.45
CA CYS A 296 -8.54 9.79 24.95
C CYS A 296 -8.10 8.41 25.44
N ASP A 297 -8.32 8.08 26.72
CA ASP A 297 -7.99 6.77 27.30
C ASP A 297 -8.74 5.64 26.60
N LYS A 298 -10.05 5.83 26.40
CA LYS A 298 -10.91 4.88 25.69
C LYS A 298 -10.40 4.62 24.28
N TYR A 299 -10.15 5.67 23.50
CA TYR A 299 -9.77 5.50 22.11
C TYR A 299 -8.31 5.11 21.92
N ASN A 300 -7.38 5.56 22.76
CA ASN A 300 -6.00 5.09 22.75
C ASN A 300 -5.95 3.56 22.91
N ALA A 301 -6.74 2.99 23.83
CA ALA A 301 -6.86 1.54 23.99
C ALA A 301 -7.41 0.85 22.72
N ILE A 302 -8.41 1.45 22.05
CA ILE A 302 -8.95 0.95 20.77
C ILE A 302 -7.87 0.95 19.68
N HIS A 303 -7.12 2.06 19.54
CA HIS A 303 -6.01 2.15 18.58
C HIS A 303 -4.96 1.07 18.83
N GLN A 304 -4.52 0.90 20.09
CA GLN A 304 -3.56 -0.15 20.44
C GLN A 304 -4.07 -1.55 20.11
N SER A 305 -5.34 -1.85 20.41
CA SER A 305 -5.95 -3.15 20.08
C SER A 305 -5.96 -3.40 18.58
N VAL A 306 -6.36 -2.41 17.78
CA VAL A 306 -6.38 -2.51 16.31
C VAL A 306 -4.96 -2.74 15.79
N TYR A 307 -3.99 -1.94 16.23
CA TYR A 307 -2.63 -2.05 15.72
C TYR A 307 -1.93 -3.34 16.14
N LYS A 308 -2.22 -3.84 17.35
CA LYS A 308 -1.78 -5.15 17.81
C LYS A 308 -2.35 -6.26 16.91
N TRP A 309 -3.64 -6.20 16.58
CA TRP A 309 -4.27 -7.19 15.69
C TRP A 309 -3.68 -7.14 14.26
N PHE A 310 -3.39 -5.96 13.73
CA PHE A 310 -2.66 -5.80 12.47
C PHE A 310 -1.18 -6.19 12.55
N GLY A 311 -0.69 -6.64 13.71
CA GLY A 311 0.70 -7.06 13.91
C GLY A 311 1.72 -5.93 13.74
N LEU A 312 1.37 -4.68 14.11
CA LEU A 312 2.30 -3.55 14.03
C LEU A 312 3.35 -3.64 15.16
N SER A 313 4.63 -3.49 14.81
CA SER A 313 5.78 -3.73 15.68
C SER A 313 6.43 -2.43 16.18
N PHE A 314 5.64 -1.56 16.80
CA PHE A 314 6.18 -0.39 17.48
C PHE A 314 7.19 -0.81 18.57
N ASP A 315 8.31 -0.10 18.66
CA ASP A 315 9.19 -0.23 19.82
C ASP A 315 8.54 0.42 21.05
N HIS A 316 7.80 1.52 20.82
CA HIS A 316 6.91 2.11 21.80
C HIS A 316 5.73 2.83 21.12
N PHE A 317 4.53 2.64 21.64
CA PHE A 317 3.32 3.35 21.23
C PHE A 317 2.83 4.22 22.40
N GLY A 318 3.12 5.52 22.35
CA GLY A 318 2.85 6.46 23.42
C GLY A 318 1.63 7.36 23.18
N ARG A 319 1.64 8.53 23.83
CA ARG A 319 0.53 9.50 23.87
C ARG A 319 1.10 10.92 23.97
N THR A 320 0.39 11.92 23.42
CA THR A 320 0.81 13.34 23.58
C THR A 320 0.37 13.95 24.92
N THR A 321 -0.55 13.34 25.67
CA THR A 321 -1.05 13.83 26.96
C THR A 321 -0.16 13.42 28.14
N THR A 322 1.14 13.77 28.08
CA THR A 322 2.12 13.39 29.11
C THR A 322 2.89 14.59 29.66
N GLN A 323 3.48 14.43 30.84
CA GLN A 323 4.35 15.44 31.44
C GLN A 323 5.56 15.74 30.54
N GLN A 324 6.18 14.72 29.94
CA GLN A 324 7.29 14.88 29.00
C GLN A 324 6.90 15.72 27.77
N GLN A 325 5.67 15.60 27.26
CA GLN A 325 5.18 16.48 26.19
C GLN A 325 5.21 17.94 26.64
N THR A 326 4.71 18.22 27.84
CA THR A 326 4.66 19.60 28.35
C THR A 326 6.06 20.16 28.54
N GLU A 327 6.95 19.41 29.18
CA GLU A 327 8.34 19.83 29.42
C GLU A 327 9.09 20.14 28.12
N ILE A 328 9.07 19.20 27.16
CA ILE A 328 9.82 19.34 25.90
C ILE A 328 9.21 20.42 25.01
N CYS A 329 7.87 20.51 24.94
CA CYS A 329 7.20 21.56 24.16
C CYS A 329 7.50 22.95 24.73
N GLN A 330 7.47 23.10 26.05
CA GLN A 330 7.80 24.36 26.71
C GLN A 330 9.28 24.72 26.56
N GLU A 331 10.19 23.74 26.62
CA GLU A 331 11.62 23.94 26.37
C GLU A 331 11.88 24.45 24.94
N ILE A 332 11.29 23.79 23.93
CA ILE A 332 11.37 24.24 22.54
C ILE A 332 10.82 25.65 22.41
N PHE A 333 9.62 25.91 22.95
CA PHE A 333 9.01 27.24 22.91
C PHE A 333 9.91 28.32 23.54
N HIS A 334 10.48 28.07 24.72
CA HIS A 334 11.35 29.03 25.37
C HIS A 334 12.58 29.39 24.52
N LYS A 335 13.20 28.41 23.85
CA LYS A 335 14.33 28.66 22.95
C LYS A 335 13.90 29.43 21.70
N VAL A 336 12.80 29.04 21.07
CA VAL A 336 12.23 29.74 19.90
C VAL A 336 11.86 31.18 20.25
N TYR A 337 11.28 31.42 21.42
CA TYR A 337 10.93 32.74 21.93
C TYR A 337 12.18 33.58 22.23
N ALA A 338 13.17 33.01 22.93
CA ALA A 338 14.44 33.69 23.24
C ALA A 338 15.24 34.07 22.00
N ASN A 339 15.10 33.30 20.91
CA ASN A 339 15.74 33.54 19.63
C ASN A 339 14.96 34.48 18.69
N ASP A 340 13.93 35.19 19.19
CA ASP A 340 13.14 36.19 18.45
C ASP A 340 12.38 35.63 17.23
N TYR A 341 11.93 34.36 17.31
CA TYR A 341 11.09 33.73 16.28
C TYR A 341 9.59 33.70 16.63
N VAL A 342 9.18 34.36 17.72
CA VAL A 342 7.78 34.44 18.14
C VAL A 342 7.28 35.87 18.06
N ILE A 343 6.13 36.07 17.39
CA ILE A 343 5.42 37.35 17.34
C ILE A 343 4.14 37.22 18.16
N GLU A 344 3.75 38.30 18.83
CA GLU A 344 2.46 38.42 19.49
C GLU A 344 1.52 39.32 18.68
N GLU A 345 0.32 38.83 18.40
CA GLU A 345 -0.74 39.62 17.75
C GLU A 345 -2.07 39.46 18.48
N THR A 346 -2.94 40.45 18.37
CA THR A 346 -4.31 40.40 18.92
C THR A 346 -5.28 40.05 17.80
N MET A 347 -6.15 39.06 18.04
CA MET A 347 -7.21 38.67 17.13
C MET A 347 -8.58 38.88 17.78
N THR A 348 -9.52 39.48 17.05
CA THR A 348 -10.92 39.55 17.48
C THR A 348 -11.64 38.25 17.11
N GLN A 349 -12.27 37.61 18.10
CA GLN A 349 -13.03 36.38 17.94
C GLN A 349 -14.38 36.48 18.64
N LEU A 350 -15.32 35.61 18.26
CA LEU A 350 -16.60 35.51 18.95
C LEU A 350 -16.45 34.76 20.27
N PHE A 351 -16.94 35.35 21.35
CA PHE A 351 -16.93 34.80 22.70
C PHE A 351 -18.37 34.61 23.21
N CYS A 352 -18.71 33.40 23.66
CA CYS A 352 -19.98 33.16 24.35
C CYS A 352 -19.78 33.39 25.84
N GLU A 353 -20.44 34.41 26.39
CA GLU A 353 -20.38 34.75 27.82
C GLU A 353 -21.05 33.70 28.71
N HIS A 354 -21.99 32.91 28.18
CA HIS A 354 -22.63 31.87 28.97
C HIS A 354 -21.83 30.57 28.96
N CYS A 355 -21.28 30.15 27.82
CA CYS A 355 -20.35 29.02 27.75
C CYS A 355 -18.94 29.34 28.28
N GLN A 356 -18.64 30.62 28.55
CA GLN A 356 -17.33 31.14 28.99
C GLN A 356 -16.18 30.62 28.11
N ARG A 357 -16.33 30.73 26.78
CA ARG A 357 -15.32 30.30 25.79
C ARG A 357 -15.40 31.08 24.49
N PHE A 358 -14.27 31.14 23.79
CA PHE A 358 -14.22 31.53 22.39
C PHE A 358 -14.85 30.45 21.51
N LEU A 359 -15.57 30.86 20.47
CA LEU A 359 -16.28 29.97 19.56
C LEU A 359 -15.47 29.77 18.29
N ALA A 360 -15.13 28.52 17.99
CA ALA A 360 -14.68 28.16 16.65
C ALA A 360 -15.84 28.33 15.64
N ASP A 361 -15.53 28.58 14.37
CA ASP A 361 -16.53 28.84 13.31
C ASP A 361 -17.66 27.78 13.26
N ARG A 362 -17.33 26.51 13.53
CA ARG A 362 -18.28 25.39 13.57
C ARG A 362 -19.34 25.49 14.69
N TYR A 363 -19.09 26.32 15.70
CA TYR A 363 -19.97 26.60 16.84
C TYR A 363 -20.68 27.93 16.71
N VAL A 364 -20.55 28.60 15.56
CA VAL A 364 -21.25 29.85 15.27
C VAL A 364 -22.21 29.60 14.12
N GLU A 365 -23.47 29.96 14.34
CA GLU A 365 -24.50 30.03 13.32
C GLU A 365 -25.09 31.43 13.31
N GLY A 366 -25.59 31.90 12.17
CA GLY A 366 -26.16 33.24 12.07
C GLY A 366 -26.69 33.55 10.68
N ILE A 367 -27.15 34.78 10.50
CA ILE A 367 -27.69 35.22 9.22
C ILE A 367 -26.53 35.60 8.29
N CYS A 368 -26.53 35.04 7.08
CA CYS A 368 -25.53 35.33 6.06
C CYS A 368 -25.59 36.83 5.66
N PRO A 369 -24.48 37.58 5.75
CA PRO A 369 -24.48 39.00 5.38
C PRO A 369 -24.70 39.22 3.87
N LEU A 370 -24.48 38.20 3.04
CA LEU A 370 -24.52 38.30 1.58
C LEU A 370 -25.89 37.93 0.98
N CYS A 371 -26.52 36.85 1.48
CA CYS A 371 -27.79 36.34 0.91
C CYS A 371 -28.93 36.23 1.91
N GLN A 372 -28.74 36.67 3.17
CA GLN A 372 -29.75 36.67 4.23
C GLN A 372 -30.26 35.27 4.64
N TYR A 373 -29.55 34.20 4.29
CA TYR A 373 -29.84 32.86 4.80
C TYR A 373 -29.66 32.80 6.32
N GLU A 374 -30.68 32.36 7.06
CA GLU A 374 -30.76 32.57 8.52
C GLU A 374 -29.85 31.69 9.38
N ASP A 375 -29.38 30.57 8.82
CA ASP A 375 -28.58 29.54 9.51
C ASP A 375 -27.24 29.28 8.80
N ALA A 376 -26.58 30.34 8.32
CA ALA A 376 -25.23 30.25 7.80
C ALA A 376 -24.25 29.89 8.93
N ARG A 377 -23.25 29.06 8.61
CA ARG A 377 -22.18 28.69 9.53
C ARG A 377 -21.10 29.77 9.56
N GLY A 378 -20.30 29.80 10.63
CA GLY A 378 -19.23 30.78 10.81
C GLY A 378 -18.19 30.80 9.68
N ASP A 379 -17.99 29.68 9.00
CA ASP A 379 -16.98 29.49 7.94
C ASP A 379 -17.56 29.59 6.53
N GLN A 380 -18.83 29.23 6.36
CA GLN A 380 -19.46 29.14 5.04
C GLN A 380 -20.99 29.24 5.13
N CYS A 381 -21.59 29.95 4.17
CA CYS A 381 -23.03 29.90 3.95
C CYS A 381 -23.40 28.74 3.02
N ASP A 382 -24.20 27.79 3.50
CA ASP A 382 -24.62 26.62 2.71
C ASP A 382 -25.62 26.98 1.59
N ALA A 383 -26.29 28.14 1.67
CA ALA A 383 -27.24 28.58 0.63
C ALA A 383 -26.56 29.24 -0.58
N CYS A 384 -25.59 30.13 -0.36
CA CYS A 384 -24.89 30.83 -1.46
C CYS A 384 -23.47 30.30 -1.72
N GLY A 385 -22.98 29.38 -0.90
CA GLY A 385 -21.68 28.72 -1.03
C GLY A 385 -20.47 29.59 -0.68
N LYS A 386 -20.65 30.86 -0.29
CA LYS A 386 -19.57 31.79 0.03
C LYS A 386 -18.93 31.47 1.37
N LEU A 387 -17.61 31.60 1.42
CA LEU A 387 -16.82 31.59 2.66
C LEU A 387 -17.07 32.89 3.42
N LEU A 388 -17.18 32.78 4.74
CA LEU A 388 -17.45 33.87 5.67
C LEU A 388 -16.40 33.85 6.79
N ASN A 389 -16.22 34.98 7.47
CA ASN A 389 -15.67 34.97 8.82
C ASN A 389 -16.82 34.96 9.81
N ALA A 390 -16.67 34.24 10.93
CA ALA A 390 -17.74 34.12 11.91
C ALA A 390 -18.17 35.49 12.49
N THR A 391 -17.22 36.43 12.60
CA THR A 391 -17.45 37.81 13.03
C THR A 391 -18.30 38.63 12.06
N ASP A 392 -18.42 38.20 10.80
CA ASP A 392 -19.20 38.88 9.76
C ASP A 392 -20.67 38.45 9.75
N LEU A 393 -21.04 37.40 10.50
CA LEU A 393 -22.42 36.93 10.58
C LEU A 393 -23.33 37.96 11.23
N ILE A 394 -24.51 38.17 10.65
CA ILE A 394 -25.54 39.01 11.24
C ILE A 394 -26.28 38.19 12.30
N LYS A 395 -26.48 38.74 13.50
CA LYS A 395 -27.09 38.02 14.64
C LYS A 395 -26.46 36.64 14.87
N PRO A 396 -25.15 36.58 15.15
CA PRO A 396 -24.50 35.32 15.44
C PRO A 396 -25.15 34.69 16.68
N ARG A 397 -25.15 33.36 16.72
CA ARG A 397 -25.68 32.50 17.76
C ARG A 397 -24.68 31.40 18.03
N CYS A 398 -24.44 31.12 19.30
CA CYS A 398 -23.66 30.00 19.75
C CYS A 398 -24.46 28.71 19.53
N LYS A 399 -23.92 27.76 18.76
CA LYS A 399 -24.57 26.48 18.50
C LYS A 399 -24.75 25.61 19.75
N LEU A 400 -23.97 25.87 20.80
CA LEU A 400 -23.97 25.06 22.02
C LEU A 400 -25.13 25.41 22.96
N ASP A 401 -25.54 26.68 23.01
CA ASP A 401 -26.54 27.16 23.97
C ASP A 401 -27.55 28.17 23.39
N GLY A 402 -27.42 28.54 22.11
CA GLY A 402 -28.33 29.44 21.40
C GLY A 402 -28.12 30.93 21.69
N ASN A 403 -27.24 31.31 22.63
CA ASN A 403 -27.03 32.70 23.01
C ASN A 403 -26.22 33.47 21.96
N SER A 404 -26.40 34.80 21.90
CA SER A 404 -25.61 35.65 21.01
C SER A 404 -24.19 35.86 21.57
N PRO A 405 -23.13 35.50 20.84
CA PRO A 405 -21.76 35.79 21.25
C PRO A 405 -21.41 37.26 21.01
N ILE A 406 -20.37 37.72 21.70
CA ILE A 406 -19.80 39.07 21.57
C ILE A 406 -18.43 39.02 20.86
N ASN A 407 -18.03 40.10 20.19
CA ASN A 407 -16.66 40.25 19.73
C ASN A 407 -15.75 40.51 20.94
N LYS A 408 -14.70 39.71 21.08
CA LYS A 408 -13.72 39.83 22.15
C LYS A 408 -12.32 39.65 21.59
N ASP A 409 -11.43 40.55 21.98
CA ASP A 409 -10.03 40.49 21.58
C ASP A 409 -9.28 39.44 22.40
N SER A 410 -8.43 38.68 21.72
CA SER A 410 -7.64 37.58 22.27
C SER A 410 -6.20 37.69 21.77
N ARG A 411 -5.24 37.71 22.71
CA ARG A 411 -3.80 37.71 22.38
C ARG A 411 -3.36 36.31 21.92
N HIS A 412 -2.55 36.25 20.88
CA HIS A 412 -2.03 35.02 20.32
C HIS A 412 -0.56 35.14 19.96
N LEU A 413 0.17 34.04 20.18
CA LEU A 413 1.55 33.89 19.72
C LEU A 413 1.59 33.22 18.35
N PHE A 414 2.53 33.66 17.52
CA PHE A 414 2.78 33.19 16.16
C PHE A 414 4.24 32.80 16.01
N LEU A 415 4.51 31.63 15.43
CA LEU A 415 5.84 31.27 14.94
C LEU A 415 6.10 32.04 13.65
N ASP A 416 7.11 32.91 13.64
CA ASP A 416 7.50 33.70 12.48
C ASP A 416 8.30 32.86 11.47
N LEU A 417 7.58 32.03 10.72
CA LEU A 417 8.17 31.21 9.66
C LEU A 417 8.80 32.04 8.54
N SER A 418 8.44 33.33 8.41
CA SER A 418 8.99 34.18 7.35
C SER A 418 10.48 34.44 7.56
N LYS A 419 10.93 34.59 8.82
CA LYS A 419 12.35 34.67 9.20
C LYS A 419 13.13 33.38 8.93
N LEU A 420 12.45 32.24 8.76
CA LEU A 420 13.05 30.91 8.62
C LEU A 420 13.03 30.38 7.17
N GLN A 421 12.36 31.05 6.23
CA GLN A 421 12.21 30.64 4.82
C GLN A 421 13.51 30.09 4.23
N GLY A 422 14.59 30.88 4.24
CA GLY A 422 15.85 30.49 3.58
C GLY A 422 16.48 29.23 4.19
N ARG A 423 16.40 29.06 5.52
CA ARG A 423 16.92 27.87 6.22
C ARG A 423 16.09 26.63 5.89
N VAL A 424 14.77 26.77 5.83
CA VAL A 424 13.86 25.67 5.44
C VAL A 424 14.06 25.28 3.97
N GLU A 425 14.27 26.24 3.07
CA GLU A 425 14.57 25.96 1.66
C GLU A 425 15.90 25.21 1.49
N GLU A 426 16.95 25.61 2.21
CA GLU A 426 18.24 24.93 2.20
C GLU A 426 18.12 23.49 2.73
N PHE A 427 17.44 23.32 3.87
CA PHE A 427 17.13 22.01 4.43
C PHE A 427 16.36 21.13 3.44
N PHE A 428 15.28 21.66 2.84
CA PHE A 428 14.46 20.95 1.89
C PHE A 428 15.27 20.51 0.66
N LYS A 429 16.09 21.40 0.09
CA LYS A 429 16.92 21.11 -1.08
C LYS A 429 17.89 19.96 -0.83
N LYS A 430 18.47 19.89 0.38
CA LYS A 430 19.39 18.83 0.77
C LYS A 430 18.64 17.53 1.12
N SER A 431 17.73 17.60 2.09
CA SER A 431 17.04 16.43 2.65
C SER A 431 16.18 15.70 1.62
N SER A 432 15.48 16.43 0.74
CA SER A 432 14.63 15.79 -0.29
C SER A 432 15.41 14.91 -1.27
N VAL A 433 16.65 15.30 -1.58
CA VAL A 433 17.55 14.55 -2.47
C VAL A 433 18.26 13.45 -1.71
N ASP A 434 18.96 13.78 -0.62
CA ASP A 434 19.77 12.83 0.16
C ASP A 434 18.91 11.70 0.74
N GLY A 435 17.71 12.05 1.21
CA GLY A 435 16.75 11.11 1.73
C GLY A 435 15.77 10.57 0.72
N LYS A 436 15.82 10.99 -0.56
CA LYS A 436 14.95 10.48 -1.64
C LYS A 436 13.46 10.52 -1.29
N TRP A 437 12.96 11.70 -0.96
CA TRP A 437 11.55 11.88 -0.57
C TRP A 437 10.60 11.42 -1.67
N SER A 438 9.38 11.02 -1.29
CA SER A 438 8.31 10.75 -2.24
C SER A 438 7.95 12.01 -3.05
N SER A 439 7.68 11.84 -4.34
CA SER A 439 7.47 12.95 -5.29
C SER A 439 6.31 13.87 -4.91
N ASN A 440 5.20 13.33 -4.42
CA ASN A 440 4.08 14.09 -3.86
C ASN A 440 4.50 14.93 -2.64
N GLY A 441 5.30 14.38 -1.73
CA GLY A 441 5.88 15.12 -0.59
C GLY A 441 6.76 16.30 -1.03
N ILE A 442 7.58 16.10 -2.07
CA ILE A 442 8.40 17.15 -2.70
C ILE A 442 7.50 18.25 -3.27
N ASN A 443 6.51 17.88 -4.07
CA ASN A 443 5.62 18.83 -4.75
C ASN A 443 4.83 19.69 -3.74
N ILE A 444 4.30 19.08 -2.67
CA ILE A 444 3.54 19.79 -1.62
C ILE A 444 4.46 20.78 -0.90
N THR A 445 5.65 20.35 -0.51
CA THR A 445 6.62 21.21 0.20
C THR A 445 7.06 22.37 -0.69
N GLN A 446 7.38 22.10 -1.96
CA GLN A 446 7.77 23.13 -2.91
C GLN A 446 6.65 24.16 -3.15
N SER A 447 5.39 23.72 -3.19
CA SER A 447 4.25 24.64 -3.31
C SER A 447 4.17 25.59 -2.11
N TRP A 448 4.34 25.08 -0.90
CA TRP A 448 4.35 25.88 0.33
C TRP A 448 5.50 26.90 0.35
N LEU A 449 6.70 26.48 -0.04
CA LEU A 449 7.86 27.36 -0.09
C LEU A 449 7.71 28.45 -1.15
N LYS A 450 7.16 28.12 -2.32
CA LYS A 450 6.91 29.07 -3.41
C LYS A 450 5.86 30.13 -3.06
N GLU A 451 4.85 29.79 -2.26
CA GLU A 451 3.85 30.75 -1.78
C GLU A 451 4.45 31.80 -0.83
N GLY A 452 5.57 31.45 -0.18
CA GLY A 452 6.21 32.24 0.87
C GLY A 452 5.64 31.88 2.24
N LEU A 453 6.52 31.52 3.17
CA LEU A 453 6.14 31.18 4.53
C LEU A 453 5.70 32.44 5.30
N ARG A 454 4.54 32.34 5.95
CA ARG A 454 3.93 33.41 6.75
C ARG A 454 3.89 33.01 8.23
N PRO A 455 3.83 33.98 9.15
CA PRO A 455 3.62 33.69 10.57
C PRO A 455 2.41 32.78 10.78
N ARG A 456 2.56 31.76 11.65
CA ARG A 456 1.49 30.80 11.97
C ARG A 456 1.18 30.85 13.45
N CYS A 457 -0.09 31.04 13.79
CA CYS A 457 -0.55 31.08 15.17
C CYS A 457 -0.32 29.72 15.86
N ILE A 458 0.46 29.72 16.95
CA ILE A 458 0.83 28.54 17.73
C ILE A 458 0.07 28.44 19.06
N THR A 459 -0.92 29.29 19.31
CA THR A 459 -1.73 29.27 20.55
C THR A 459 -3.22 29.16 20.26
N ARG A 460 -3.99 28.59 21.18
CA ARG A 460 -5.45 28.50 21.08
C ARG A 460 -6.10 28.75 22.44
N ASP A 461 -7.30 29.32 22.38
CA ASP A 461 -8.22 29.47 23.51
C ASP A 461 -8.97 28.16 23.79
N LEU A 462 -8.22 27.14 24.22
CA LEU A 462 -8.75 25.83 24.60
C LEU A 462 -8.27 25.48 26.01
N LYS A 463 -9.00 24.56 26.66
CA LYS A 463 -8.59 24.03 27.97
C LYS A 463 -7.78 22.74 27.81
N TRP A 464 -8.04 21.98 26.75
CA TRP A 464 -7.39 20.69 26.48
C TRP A 464 -6.21 20.83 25.50
N GLY A 465 -5.02 21.05 26.04
CA GLY A 465 -3.77 21.20 25.29
C GLY A 465 -2.57 21.41 26.22
N THR A 466 -1.37 21.46 25.64
CA THR A 466 -0.15 21.79 26.39
C THR A 466 -0.18 23.27 26.83
N PRO A 467 -0.02 23.61 28.12
CA PRO A 467 -0.14 24.99 28.59
C PRO A 467 1.03 25.88 28.12
N VAL A 468 0.74 27.15 27.85
CA VAL A 468 1.73 28.14 27.39
C VAL A 468 2.44 28.77 28.60
N PRO A 469 3.79 28.68 28.71
CA PRO A 469 4.53 29.16 29.87
C PRO A 469 4.87 30.66 29.75
N LEU A 470 3.85 31.50 29.55
CA LEU A 470 4.02 32.95 29.38
C LEU A 470 2.94 33.72 30.16
N ALA A 471 3.33 34.80 30.83
CA ALA A 471 2.40 35.63 31.58
C ALA A 471 1.31 36.24 30.68
N GLY A 472 0.04 36.12 31.09
CA GLY A 472 -1.13 36.51 30.32
C GLY A 472 -1.63 35.46 29.31
N PHE A 473 -1.07 34.24 29.34
CA PHE A 473 -1.49 33.09 28.53
C PHE A 473 -1.94 31.90 29.41
N GLU A 474 -2.29 32.13 30.67
CA GLU A 474 -2.63 31.09 31.66
C GLU A 474 -3.85 30.24 31.26
N ASP A 475 -4.81 30.85 30.56
CA ASP A 475 -6.02 30.19 30.04
C ASP A 475 -5.88 29.73 28.57
N LYS A 476 -4.65 29.63 28.07
CA LYS A 476 -4.33 29.25 26.68
C LYS A 476 -3.42 28.04 26.62
N VAL A 477 -3.56 27.32 25.53
CA VAL A 477 -2.73 26.15 25.22
C VAL A 477 -2.03 26.33 23.89
N PHE A 478 -0.95 25.59 23.66
CA PHE A 478 -0.34 25.48 22.36
C PHE A 478 -1.32 24.86 21.36
N TYR A 479 -1.26 25.35 20.14
CA TYR A 479 -2.04 24.79 19.05
C TYR A 479 -1.45 23.44 18.64
N VAL A 480 -2.31 22.45 18.44
CA VAL A 480 -1.90 21.08 18.06
C VAL A 480 -1.02 21.01 16.81
N TRP A 481 -1.11 21.99 15.91
CA TRP A 481 -0.27 22.06 14.71
C TRP A 481 1.20 22.42 15.03
N PHE A 482 1.47 22.99 16.19
CA PHE A 482 2.81 23.27 16.71
C PHE A 482 3.34 22.09 17.54
N ASP A 483 2.55 21.57 18.48
CA ASP A 483 3.06 20.60 19.46
C ASP A 483 2.85 19.11 19.11
N ALA A 484 1.97 18.76 18.17
CA ALA A 484 1.78 17.35 17.79
C ALA A 484 3.06 16.70 17.22
N PRO A 485 3.87 17.36 16.36
CA PRO A 485 5.17 16.83 15.95
C PRO A 485 6.19 16.69 17.10
N ILE A 486 6.09 17.54 18.13
CA ILE A 486 6.87 17.41 19.38
C ILE A 486 6.46 16.14 20.17
N GLY A 487 5.30 15.58 19.85
CA GLY A 487 4.87 14.26 20.30
C GLY A 487 5.89 13.16 20.01
N TYR A 488 6.65 13.21 18.91
CA TYR A 488 7.62 12.16 18.60
C TYR A 488 8.81 12.11 19.60
N PRO A 489 9.54 13.22 19.86
CA PRO A 489 10.56 13.22 20.90
C PRO A 489 9.97 12.98 22.29
N SER A 490 8.79 13.49 22.63
CA SER A 490 8.21 13.27 23.97
C SER A 490 7.77 11.82 24.21
N ILE A 491 7.20 11.16 23.20
CA ILE A 491 6.93 9.72 23.26
C ILE A 491 8.24 8.93 23.41
N THR A 492 9.29 9.35 22.72
CA THR A 492 10.61 8.73 22.87
C THR A 492 11.18 8.94 24.27
N ALA A 493 11.02 10.13 24.86
CA ALA A 493 11.46 10.46 26.22
C ALA A 493 10.74 9.64 27.30
N ASN A 494 9.44 9.36 27.10
CA ASN A 494 8.69 8.46 27.97
C ASN A 494 9.18 7.00 27.90
N TYR A 495 9.85 6.60 26.80
CA TYR A 495 10.36 5.25 26.60
C TYR A 495 11.84 5.09 26.97
N ILE A 496 12.67 6.05 26.60
CA ILE A 496 14.14 6.04 26.71
C ILE A 496 14.56 7.32 27.41
N LYS A 497 15.23 7.20 28.56
CA LYS A 497 15.70 8.36 29.34
C LYS A 497 16.67 9.23 28.53
N GLU A 498 17.61 8.61 27.81
CA GLU A 498 18.57 9.29 26.93
C GLU A 498 18.02 9.54 25.51
N TRP A 499 16.75 9.90 25.38
CA TRP A 499 16.06 10.12 24.09
C TRP A 499 16.76 11.13 23.17
N GLU A 500 17.46 12.11 23.73
CA GLU A 500 18.25 13.09 22.97
C GLU A 500 19.33 12.41 22.11
N LYS A 501 19.82 11.23 22.47
CA LYS A 501 20.76 10.47 21.61
C LYS A 501 20.15 10.11 20.26
N TRP A 502 18.83 10.01 20.17
CA TRP A 502 18.09 9.81 18.92
C TRP A 502 17.70 11.13 18.25
N TRP A 503 17.22 12.10 19.03
CA TRP A 503 16.59 13.33 18.51
C TRP A 503 17.50 14.56 18.43
N LYS A 504 18.70 14.50 19.00
CA LYS A 504 19.74 15.55 18.93
C LYS A 504 21.09 14.94 18.52
N ASN A 505 21.07 14.13 17.46
CA ASN A 505 22.24 13.41 16.95
C ASN A 505 22.18 13.23 15.41
N PRO A 506 22.10 14.33 14.65
CA PRO A 506 21.85 14.30 13.21
C PRO A 506 22.97 13.61 12.39
N GLU A 507 24.18 13.50 12.94
CA GLU A 507 25.31 12.86 12.27
C GLU A 507 25.20 11.32 12.24
N ASN A 508 24.60 10.73 13.27
CA ASN A 508 24.57 9.28 13.45
C ASN A 508 23.18 8.66 13.25
N VAL A 509 22.12 9.47 13.22
CA VAL A 509 20.73 9.01 13.15
C VAL A 509 20.07 9.51 11.88
N LYS A 510 19.41 8.60 11.15
CA LYS A 510 18.55 8.95 10.00
C LYS A 510 17.08 8.80 10.40
N LEU A 511 16.34 9.90 10.39
CA LEU A 511 14.91 9.95 10.68
C LEU A 511 14.07 9.70 9.42
N TYR A 512 13.25 8.65 9.45
CA TYR A 512 12.27 8.31 8.40
C TYR A 512 10.85 8.55 8.93
N GLN A 513 10.07 9.35 8.23
CA GLN A 513 8.70 9.70 8.63
C GLN A 513 7.68 9.23 7.59
N PHE A 514 6.64 8.54 8.05
CA PHE A 514 5.59 7.96 7.21
C PHE A 514 4.24 8.60 7.50
N MET A 515 3.60 9.15 6.47
CA MET A 515 2.38 9.94 6.64
C MET A 515 1.50 10.00 5.39
N GLY A 516 0.24 10.39 5.56
CA GLY A 516 -0.60 10.84 4.45
C GLY A 516 -0.23 12.25 4.00
N LYS A 517 -0.57 12.60 2.76
CA LYS A 517 -0.22 13.90 2.13
C LYS A 517 -0.58 15.15 2.93
N ASP A 518 -1.67 15.11 3.69
CA ASP A 518 -2.14 16.26 4.48
C ASP A 518 -1.16 16.65 5.61
N ASN A 519 -0.33 15.71 6.06
CA ASN A 519 0.63 15.94 7.14
C ASN A 519 1.99 16.46 6.64
N VAL A 520 2.23 16.50 5.33
CA VAL A 520 3.54 16.86 4.78
C VAL A 520 4.02 18.24 5.26
N PRO A 521 3.23 19.34 5.19
CA PRO A 521 3.73 20.66 5.57
C PRO A 521 4.20 20.75 7.02
N PHE A 522 3.62 19.95 7.91
CA PHE A 522 4.03 19.93 9.31
C PHE A 522 5.41 19.34 9.52
N HIS A 523 5.76 18.34 8.71
CA HIS A 523 6.99 17.56 8.85
C HIS A 523 8.11 18.05 7.94
N SER A 524 7.76 18.76 6.86
CA SER A 524 8.75 19.34 5.93
C SER A 524 9.00 20.84 6.15
N VAL A 525 8.08 21.55 6.83
CA VAL A 525 8.18 23.00 7.06
C VAL A 525 8.07 23.34 8.55
N ILE A 526 6.91 23.12 9.18
CA ILE A 526 6.61 23.70 10.49
C ILE A 526 7.51 23.14 11.59
N PHE A 527 7.64 21.81 11.69
CA PHE A 527 8.46 21.16 12.70
C PHE A 527 9.96 21.39 12.47
N PRO A 528 10.52 21.20 11.24
CA PRO A 528 11.90 21.58 10.96
C PRO A 528 12.19 23.06 11.26
N ALA A 529 11.28 23.97 10.94
CA ALA A 529 11.44 25.39 11.28
C ALA A 529 11.48 25.61 12.80
N SER A 530 10.62 24.92 13.55
CA SER A 530 10.58 24.98 15.01
C SER A 530 11.89 24.43 15.62
N GLU A 531 12.37 23.29 15.13
CA GLU A 531 13.67 22.71 15.51
C GLU A 531 14.82 23.67 15.21
N MET A 532 14.89 24.23 14.00
CA MET A 532 15.90 25.21 13.58
C MET A 532 15.89 26.50 14.41
N ALA A 533 14.69 26.95 14.82
CA ALA A 533 14.50 28.15 15.61
C ALA A 533 14.97 28.00 17.06
N THR A 534 15.17 26.76 17.56
CA THR A 534 15.80 26.53 18.87
C THR A 534 17.30 26.86 18.88
N GLY A 535 17.97 26.81 17.72
CA GLY A 535 19.42 26.93 17.62
C GLY A 535 20.19 25.67 18.03
N GLU A 536 19.51 24.53 18.22
CA GLU A 536 20.13 23.26 18.58
C GLU A 536 20.27 22.29 17.40
N ASP A 537 21.14 21.30 17.55
CA ASP A 537 21.41 20.26 16.56
C ASP A 537 20.40 19.11 16.64
N TRP A 538 19.16 19.37 16.21
CA TRP A 538 18.11 18.36 16.12
C TRP A 538 18.36 17.36 14.99
N THR A 539 17.97 16.10 15.22
CA THR A 539 17.84 15.07 14.20
C THR A 539 16.58 15.35 13.35
N MET A 540 16.72 16.24 12.36
CA MET A 540 15.64 16.57 11.44
C MET A 540 15.34 15.42 10.47
N VAL A 541 14.17 15.46 9.83
CA VAL A 541 13.74 14.39 8.92
C VAL A 541 14.71 14.20 7.76
N HIS A 542 15.17 12.95 7.59
CA HIS A 542 15.98 12.50 6.46
C HIS A 542 15.08 12.07 5.30
N HIS A 543 14.12 11.17 5.52
CA HIS A 543 13.21 10.66 4.49
C HIS A 543 11.74 10.92 4.85
N ILE A 544 10.98 11.50 3.91
CA ILE A 544 9.51 11.56 3.99
C ILE A 544 8.90 10.56 3.00
N SER A 545 8.11 9.62 3.53
CA SER A 545 7.28 8.70 2.75
C SER A 545 5.82 9.13 2.83
N THR A 546 5.34 9.76 1.75
CA THR A 546 3.98 10.28 1.64
C THR A 546 3.07 9.31 0.87
N ALA A 547 1.93 8.99 1.45
CA ALA A 547 0.85 8.25 0.79
C ALA A 547 -0.28 9.18 0.30
N GLU A 548 -0.81 8.86 -0.88
CA GLU A 548 -2.09 9.36 -1.39
C GLU A 548 -3.27 8.65 -0.69
N TYR A 549 -4.51 8.95 -1.06
CA TYR A 549 -5.67 8.37 -0.36
C TYR A 549 -5.94 6.93 -0.80
N LEU A 550 -6.33 6.08 0.15
CA LEU A 550 -7.05 4.85 -0.12
C LEU A 550 -8.54 5.16 -0.07
N ASN A 551 -9.21 4.96 -1.20
CA ASN A 551 -10.65 5.04 -1.34
C ASN A 551 -11.27 3.64 -1.10
N TYR A 552 -12.59 3.57 -0.95
CA TYR A 552 -13.33 2.33 -0.70
C TYR A 552 -14.45 2.14 -1.73
N GLU A 553 -14.34 1.08 -2.52
CA GLU A 553 -15.26 0.68 -3.59
C GLU A 553 -15.53 1.78 -4.62
N GLY A 554 -16.69 2.44 -4.57
CA GLY A 554 -17.06 3.51 -5.50
C GLY A 554 -16.85 4.91 -4.94
N GLY A 555 -16.25 5.06 -3.74
CA GLY A 555 -16.19 6.34 -3.05
C GLY A 555 -15.19 6.40 -1.90
N LYS A 556 -15.43 7.30 -0.94
CA LYS A 556 -14.56 7.53 0.23
C LYS A 556 -15.07 6.77 1.45
N PHE A 557 -14.15 6.42 2.36
CA PHE A 557 -14.51 6.02 3.72
C PHE A 557 -15.39 7.10 4.37
N SER A 558 -16.44 6.69 5.08
CA SER A 558 -17.35 7.61 5.76
C SER A 558 -17.86 7.03 7.06
N LYS A 559 -17.42 7.59 8.18
CA LYS A 559 -17.85 7.18 9.52
C LYS A 559 -19.34 7.47 9.75
N SER A 560 -19.82 8.66 9.38
CA SER A 560 -21.23 9.05 9.58
C SER A 560 -22.21 8.20 8.79
N ARG A 561 -21.80 7.69 7.62
CA ARG A 561 -22.62 6.79 6.79
C ARG A 561 -22.28 5.30 7.00
N ASN A 562 -21.38 4.97 7.92
CA ASN A 562 -20.87 3.62 8.16
C ASN A 562 -20.40 2.91 6.87
N VAL A 563 -19.68 3.65 6.00
CA VAL A 563 -19.14 3.16 4.72
C VAL A 563 -17.63 2.92 4.86
N GLY A 564 -17.22 1.70 4.56
CA GLY A 564 -15.83 1.26 4.60
C GLY A 564 -15.50 0.36 5.78
N VAL A 565 -14.31 -0.24 5.74
CA VAL A 565 -13.80 -1.10 6.79
C VAL A 565 -12.97 -0.28 7.78
N PHE A 566 -13.34 -0.34 9.06
CA PHE A 566 -12.56 0.22 10.16
C PHE A 566 -11.70 -0.87 10.81
N GLY A 567 -10.64 -0.46 11.52
CA GLY A 567 -9.67 -1.41 12.10
C GLY A 567 -10.31 -2.46 13.00
N THR A 568 -11.31 -2.07 13.80
CA THR A 568 -12.09 -2.98 14.67
C THR A 568 -13.01 -3.92 13.90
N ASN A 569 -13.33 -3.62 12.64
CA ASN A 569 -14.21 -4.43 11.81
C ASN A 569 -13.44 -5.43 10.94
N ALA A 570 -12.17 -5.16 10.62
CA ALA A 570 -11.36 -6.06 9.82
C ALA A 570 -11.25 -7.45 10.47
N GLU A 571 -11.04 -7.48 11.80
CA GLU A 571 -11.01 -8.71 12.60
C GLU A 571 -12.30 -9.53 12.53
N GLN A 572 -13.45 -8.85 12.49
CA GLN A 572 -14.78 -9.49 12.48
C GLN A 572 -15.05 -10.30 11.20
N THR A 573 -14.25 -10.11 10.15
CA THR A 573 -14.38 -10.89 8.91
C THR A 573 -13.89 -12.32 9.04
N GLY A 574 -13.12 -12.64 10.09
CA GLY A 574 -12.44 -13.92 10.25
C GLY A 574 -11.27 -14.14 9.29
N VAL A 575 -10.91 -13.12 8.50
CA VAL A 575 -9.75 -13.18 7.60
C VAL A 575 -8.49 -12.77 8.38
N PRO A 576 -7.40 -13.56 8.32
CA PRO A 576 -6.18 -13.28 9.06
C PRO A 576 -5.55 -11.92 8.71
N PRO A 577 -4.88 -11.24 9.66
CA PRO A 577 -4.26 -9.93 9.43
C PRO A 577 -3.20 -9.97 8.33
N SER A 578 -2.49 -11.09 8.14
CA SER A 578 -1.55 -11.26 7.03
C SER A 578 -2.17 -11.02 5.64
N VAL A 579 -3.42 -11.42 5.41
CA VAL A 579 -4.12 -11.20 4.13
C VAL A 579 -4.49 -9.72 3.97
N TRP A 580 -4.94 -9.07 5.05
CA TRP A 580 -5.22 -7.63 5.08
C TRP A 580 -3.98 -6.80 4.78
N ARG A 581 -2.87 -7.10 5.46
CA ARG A 581 -1.59 -6.43 5.24
C ARG A 581 -1.12 -6.61 3.80
N TYR A 582 -1.16 -7.84 3.28
CA TYR A 582 -0.77 -8.12 1.90
C TYR A 582 -1.56 -7.29 0.89
N TYR A 583 -2.89 -7.32 0.98
CA TYR A 583 -3.73 -6.61 0.03
C TYR A 583 -3.45 -5.10 0.06
N LEU A 584 -3.50 -4.49 1.25
CA LEU A 584 -3.29 -3.05 1.43
C LEU A 584 -1.91 -2.60 0.94
N LEU A 585 -0.88 -3.41 1.17
CA LEU A 585 0.49 -3.09 0.75
C LEU A 585 0.68 -3.31 -0.76
N SER A 586 -0.02 -4.29 -1.35
CA SER A 586 0.00 -4.53 -2.80
C SER A 586 -0.69 -3.40 -3.58
N SER A 587 -1.61 -2.68 -2.93
CA SER A 587 -2.33 -1.53 -3.48
C SER A 587 -1.95 -0.21 -2.80
N ARG A 588 -0.81 -0.15 -2.09
CA ARG A 588 -0.38 1.06 -1.35
C ARG A 588 -0.43 2.30 -2.27
N PRO A 589 -1.13 3.38 -1.88
CA PRO A 589 -1.26 4.59 -2.70
C PRO A 589 0.02 5.43 -2.68
N GLU A 590 1.04 5.05 -3.44
CA GLU A 590 2.35 5.74 -3.42
C GLU A 590 2.40 6.99 -4.33
N SER A 591 1.82 6.89 -5.53
CA SER A 591 1.90 7.94 -6.57
C SER A 591 0.55 8.56 -6.93
N SER A 592 -0.53 7.85 -6.65
CA SER A 592 -1.90 8.24 -6.93
C SER A 592 -2.82 7.58 -5.91
N ASP A 593 -4.04 8.11 -5.78
CA ASP A 593 -5.08 7.45 -5.01
C ASP A 593 -5.27 5.99 -5.47
N SER A 594 -5.60 5.12 -4.52
CA SER A 594 -5.91 3.71 -4.76
C SER A 594 -7.33 3.40 -4.30
N MET A 595 -7.86 2.25 -4.70
CA MET A 595 -9.21 1.82 -4.32
C MET A 595 -9.15 0.45 -3.67
N PHE A 596 -9.75 0.33 -2.48
CA PHE A 596 -10.04 -0.96 -1.89
C PHE A 596 -11.28 -1.55 -2.58
N THR A 597 -11.20 -2.78 -3.08
CA THR A 597 -12.38 -3.54 -3.52
C THR A 597 -12.37 -4.96 -2.97
N TRP A 598 -13.53 -5.46 -2.55
CA TRP A 598 -13.65 -6.83 -2.04
C TRP A 598 -13.34 -7.89 -3.11
N ASN A 599 -13.67 -7.61 -4.37
CA ASN A 599 -13.39 -8.51 -5.48
C ASN A 599 -11.88 -8.75 -5.62
N GLU A 600 -11.08 -7.67 -5.64
CA GLU A 600 -9.64 -7.80 -5.73
C GLU A 600 -9.03 -8.38 -4.45
N PHE A 601 -9.57 -8.05 -3.28
CA PHE A 601 -9.13 -8.63 -2.01
C PHE A 601 -9.21 -10.17 -2.03
N ILE A 602 -10.37 -10.70 -2.45
CA ILE A 602 -10.59 -12.15 -2.58
C ILE A 602 -9.70 -12.73 -3.69
N THR A 603 -9.62 -12.05 -4.83
CA THR A 603 -8.84 -12.50 -5.98
C THR A 603 -7.36 -12.63 -5.60
N LYS A 604 -6.75 -11.60 -5.01
CA LYS A 604 -5.35 -11.60 -4.60
C LYS A 604 -5.04 -12.66 -3.55
N ASN A 605 -5.94 -12.89 -2.58
CA ASN A 605 -5.79 -14.02 -1.67
C ASN A 605 -5.77 -15.36 -2.42
N ASN A 606 -6.73 -15.59 -3.30
CA ASN A 606 -6.89 -16.88 -3.95
C ASN A 606 -5.81 -17.13 -5.03
N SER A 607 -5.37 -16.12 -5.77
CA SER A 607 -4.42 -16.27 -6.87
C SER A 607 -2.96 -16.06 -6.43
N GLU A 608 -2.67 -14.99 -5.68
CA GLU A 608 -1.29 -14.62 -5.35
C GLU A 608 -0.84 -15.27 -4.04
N LEU A 609 -1.66 -15.25 -2.99
CA LEU A 609 -1.28 -15.87 -1.72
C LEU A 609 -1.43 -17.40 -1.76
N LEU A 610 -2.62 -17.91 -2.06
CA LEU A 610 -2.91 -19.34 -2.01
C LEU A 610 -2.24 -20.12 -3.16
N ASN A 611 -2.44 -19.70 -4.41
CA ASN A 611 -1.97 -20.46 -5.58
C ASN A 611 -0.49 -20.23 -5.96
N ASN A 612 0.15 -19.18 -5.43
CA ASN A 612 1.59 -18.95 -5.64
C ASN A 612 2.40 -19.23 -4.36
N LEU A 613 2.41 -18.31 -3.38
CA LEU A 613 3.26 -18.46 -2.18
C LEU A 613 2.90 -19.69 -1.35
N GLY A 614 1.63 -19.84 -1.00
CA GLY A 614 1.12 -20.97 -0.24
C GLY A 614 1.35 -22.31 -0.95
N ASN A 615 1.14 -22.35 -2.28
CA ASN A 615 1.36 -23.54 -3.08
C ASN A 615 2.83 -23.97 -3.11
N PHE A 616 3.76 -23.02 -3.34
CA PHE A 616 5.19 -23.30 -3.38
C PHE A 616 5.68 -23.89 -2.06
N VAL A 617 5.39 -23.21 -0.95
CA VAL A 617 5.79 -23.63 0.40
C VAL A 617 5.23 -25.01 0.73
N ASN A 618 3.92 -25.19 0.57
CA ASN A 618 3.24 -26.42 0.94
C ASN A 618 3.71 -27.62 0.11
N ARG A 619 3.91 -27.44 -1.21
CA ARG A 619 4.35 -28.52 -2.11
C ARG A 619 5.76 -29.00 -1.75
N ALA A 620 6.71 -28.09 -1.52
CA ALA A 620 8.07 -28.45 -1.17
C ALA A 620 8.16 -29.14 0.20
N ILE A 621 7.57 -28.53 1.24
CA ILE A 621 7.64 -29.05 2.61
C ILE A 621 6.96 -30.43 2.72
N LYS A 622 5.75 -30.59 2.16
CA LYS A 622 5.07 -31.90 2.17
C LYS A 622 5.87 -32.97 1.45
N PHE A 623 6.56 -32.63 0.36
CA PHE A 623 7.39 -33.59 -0.35
C PHE A 623 8.58 -34.03 0.50
N VAL A 624 9.29 -33.10 1.15
CA VAL A 624 10.41 -33.43 2.05
C VAL A 624 9.94 -34.28 3.23
N ILE A 625 8.81 -33.94 3.86
CA ILE A 625 8.24 -34.76 4.95
C ILE A 625 7.93 -36.17 4.45
N ALA A 626 7.23 -36.30 3.33
CA ALA A 626 6.77 -37.60 2.84
C ALA A 626 7.89 -38.49 2.27
N LYS A 627 8.97 -37.92 1.74
CA LYS A 627 10.01 -38.65 0.99
C LYS A 627 11.35 -38.72 1.70
N TYR A 628 11.61 -37.81 2.62
CA TYR A 628 12.88 -37.69 3.34
C TYR A 628 12.71 -37.71 4.85
N ASP A 629 11.53 -38.08 5.38
CA ASP A 629 11.20 -38.01 6.82
C ASP A 629 11.44 -36.61 7.42
N GLY A 630 11.26 -35.57 6.60
CA GLY A 630 11.50 -34.19 7.00
C GLY A 630 12.99 -33.82 7.10
N VAL A 631 13.93 -34.69 6.71
CA VAL A 631 15.38 -34.43 6.80
C VAL A 631 15.91 -33.91 5.47
N ILE A 632 16.64 -32.81 5.51
CA ILE A 632 17.28 -32.23 4.32
C ILE A 632 18.45 -33.11 3.86
N PRO A 633 18.45 -33.60 2.61
CA PRO A 633 19.50 -34.48 2.11
C PRO A 633 20.79 -33.72 1.82
N LYS A 634 21.88 -34.48 1.61
CA LYS A 634 23.08 -33.96 0.97
C LYS A 634 22.78 -33.68 -0.51
N ALA A 635 23.12 -32.49 -0.98
CA ALA A 635 22.82 -32.05 -2.35
C ALA A 635 24.04 -31.49 -3.07
N ASP A 636 24.08 -31.65 -4.39
CA ASP A 636 24.99 -30.95 -5.30
C ASP A 636 24.22 -29.85 -6.03
N PHE A 637 24.62 -28.60 -5.81
CA PHE A 637 23.96 -27.42 -6.37
C PHE A 637 24.58 -26.95 -7.69
N SER A 638 25.52 -27.70 -8.27
CA SER A 638 26.17 -27.34 -9.54
C SER A 638 25.33 -27.60 -10.79
N GLY A 639 24.11 -28.13 -10.63
CA GLY A 639 23.18 -28.39 -11.71
C GLY A 639 22.75 -27.12 -12.44
N GLU A 640 22.53 -27.22 -13.76
CA GLU A 640 22.16 -26.07 -14.61
C GLU A 640 20.88 -25.36 -14.12
N THR A 641 19.91 -26.13 -13.62
CA THR A 641 18.64 -25.62 -13.08
C THR A 641 18.84 -24.81 -11.80
N GLU A 642 19.70 -25.27 -10.90
CA GLU A 642 20.03 -24.63 -9.64
C GLU A 642 20.82 -23.34 -9.88
N VAL A 643 21.85 -23.40 -10.73
CA VAL A 643 22.67 -22.23 -11.11
C VAL A 643 21.81 -21.15 -11.78
N ALA A 644 20.90 -21.53 -12.68
CA ALA A 644 20.00 -20.60 -13.33
C ALA A 644 19.03 -19.93 -12.33
N LEU A 645 18.46 -20.71 -11.42
CA LEU A 645 17.57 -20.19 -10.37
C LEU A 645 18.31 -19.23 -9.44
N ILE A 646 19.50 -19.61 -8.95
CA ILE A 646 20.30 -18.78 -8.02
C ILE A 646 20.61 -17.43 -8.68
N LYS A 647 21.01 -17.44 -9.95
CA LYS A 647 21.29 -16.20 -10.70
C LYS A 647 20.06 -15.30 -10.80
N ASP A 648 18.90 -15.85 -11.17
CA ASP A 648 17.66 -15.09 -11.32
C ASP A 648 17.16 -14.54 -9.96
N VAL A 649 17.19 -15.38 -8.92
CA VAL A 649 16.83 -14.99 -7.55
C VAL A 649 17.75 -13.89 -7.04
N ASN A 650 19.05 -13.94 -7.28
CA ASN A 650 19.98 -12.87 -6.90
C ASN A 650 19.67 -11.55 -7.62
N GLY A 651 19.32 -11.61 -8.91
CA GLY A 651 18.90 -10.43 -9.66
C GLY A 651 17.63 -9.79 -9.11
N LEU A 652 16.66 -10.60 -8.69
CA LEU A 652 15.42 -10.12 -8.05
C LEU A 652 15.66 -9.65 -6.62
N LEU A 653 16.50 -10.34 -5.85
CA LEU A 653 16.85 -9.97 -4.47
C LEU A 653 17.53 -8.61 -4.42
N ALA A 654 18.48 -8.34 -5.33
CA ALA A 654 19.11 -7.03 -5.44
C ALA A 654 18.08 -5.92 -5.73
N GLN A 655 17.11 -6.18 -6.61
CA GLN A 655 16.02 -5.23 -6.88
C GLN A 655 15.08 -5.04 -5.68
N TYR A 656 14.80 -6.11 -4.93
CA TYR A 656 14.00 -6.02 -3.70
C TYR A 656 14.68 -5.14 -2.65
N VAL A 657 15.98 -5.35 -2.44
CA VAL A 657 16.80 -4.58 -1.50
C VAL A 657 16.84 -3.12 -1.93
N ASP A 658 17.12 -2.83 -3.20
CA ASP A 658 17.10 -1.46 -3.72
C ASP A 658 15.71 -0.81 -3.55
N ALA A 659 14.63 -1.53 -3.87
CA ALA A 659 13.28 -1.03 -3.70
C ALA A 659 13.02 -0.61 -2.25
N LEU A 660 13.38 -1.44 -1.25
CA LEU A 660 13.11 -1.10 0.15
C LEU A 660 14.10 -0.13 0.77
N GLU A 661 15.36 -0.08 0.34
CA GLU A 661 16.26 1.04 0.68
C GLU A 661 15.72 2.40 0.22
N ASN A 662 14.97 2.40 -0.88
CA ASN A 662 14.28 3.57 -1.43
C ASN A 662 12.79 3.67 -1.02
N VAL A 663 12.35 2.86 -0.05
CA VAL A 663 10.97 2.85 0.50
C VAL A 663 9.88 2.67 -0.58
N LYS A 664 10.18 1.91 -1.63
CA LYS A 664 9.24 1.48 -2.69
C LYS A 664 8.54 0.19 -2.27
N ILE A 665 7.69 0.32 -1.25
CA ILE A 665 7.05 -0.79 -0.54
C ILE A 665 6.25 -1.68 -1.48
N ARG A 666 5.43 -1.09 -2.36
CA ARG A 666 4.60 -1.83 -3.32
C ARG A 666 5.44 -2.63 -4.32
N LEU A 667 6.53 -2.04 -4.82
CA LEU A 667 7.45 -2.69 -5.74
C LEU A 667 8.18 -3.85 -5.07
N GLY A 668 8.68 -3.66 -3.84
CA GLY A 668 9.33 -4.71 -3.07
C GLY A 668 8.42 -5.94 -2.87
N LEU A 669 7.12 -5.73 -2.58
CA LEU A 669 6.18 -6.83 -2.42
C LEU A 669 6.00 -7.61 -3.73
N SER A 670 5.83 -6.90 -4.85
CA SER A 670 5.71 -7.52 -6.18
C SER A 670 6.93 -8.37 -6.54
N ILE A 671 8.13 -7.88 -6.23
CA ILE A 671 9.39 -8.62 -6.45
C ILE A 671 9.45 -9.88 -5.57
N ALA A 672 9.10 -9.77 -4.28
CA ALA A 672 9.06 -10.93 -3.38
C ALA A 672 8.09 -12.02 -3.90
N MET A 673 6.91 -11.62 -4.38
CA MET A 673 5.95 -12.55 -4.97
C MET A 673 6.43 -13.14 -6.31
N SER A 674 7.25 -12.40 -7.06
CA SER A 674 7.90 -12.90 -8.28
C SER A 674 8.95 -13.97 -7.96
N ILE A 675 9.73 -13.81 -6.89
CA ILE A 675 10.66 -14.84 -6.39
C ILE A 675 9.91 -16.11 -6.00
N SER A 676 8.74 -15.98 -5.35
CA SER A 676 7.86 -17.12 -5.08
C SER A 676 7.38 -17.81 -6.36
N ALA A 677 7.03 -17.02 -7.38
CA ALA A 677 6.61 -17.57 -8.67
C ALA A 677 7.74 -18.36 -9.35
N ARG A 678 9.00 -17.90 -9.23
CA ARG A 678 10.18 -18.65 -9.68
C ARG A 678 10.34 -19.97 -8.96
N GLY A 679 10.06 -20.02 -7.66
CA GLY A 679 10.03 -21.27 -6.90
C GLY A 679 9.03 -22.29 -7.47
N ASN A 680 7.80 -21.85 -7.80
CA ASN A 680 6.80 -22.72 -8.42
C ASN A 680 7.27 -23.26 -9.79
N VAL A 681 7.80 -22.38 -10.66
CA VAL A 681 8.33 -22.75 -11.98
C VAL A 681 9.48 -23.74 -11.82
N TYR A 682 10.40 -23.49 -10.90
CA TYR A 682 11.52 -24.38 -10.62
C TYR A 682 11.08 -25.80 -10.21
N LEU A 683 10.07 -25.93 -9.34
CA LEU A 683 9.53 -27.25 -8.97
C LEU A 683 8.81 -27.95 -10.14
N GLN A 684 8.25 -27.17 -11.08
CA GLN A 684 7.59 -27.69 -12.26
C GLN A 684 8.59 -28.15 -13.32
N ASP A 685 9.56 -27.30 -13.68
CA ASP A 685 10.60 -27.59 -14.68
C ASP A 685 11.52 -28.73 -14.24
N SER A 686 11.78 -28.82 -12.93
CA SER A 686 12.51 -29.95 -12.34
C SER A 686 11.69 -31.25 -12.30
N ASN A 687 10.38 -31.19 -12.60
CA ASN A 687 9.43 -32.31 -12.51
C ASN A 687 9.44 -32.99 -11.13
N LEU A 688 9.38 -32.19 -10.04
CA LEU A 688 9.40 -32.73 -8.68
C LEU A 688 8.21 -33.68 -8.48
N SER A 689 8.53 -34.99 -8.38
CA SER A 689 7.60 -36.10 -8.39
C SER A 689 8.21 -37.34 -7.73
N ASN A 690 7.39 -38.36 -7.47
CA ASN A 690 7.87 -39.66 -6.98
C ASN A 690 8.87 -40.31 -7.95
N THR A 691 8.68 -40.11 -9.26
CA THR A 691 9.56 -40.63 -10.31
C THR A 691 10.92 -39.95 -10.28
N LEU A 692 10.98 -38.63 -10.09
CA LEU A 692 12.26 -37.93 -9.93
C LEU A 692 13.03 -38.49 -8.71
N PHE A 693 12.33 -38.73 -7.61
CA PHE A 693 12.91 -39.28 -6.38
C PHE A 693 13.47 -40.70 -6.55
N SER A 694 12.78 -41.57 -7.29
CA SER A 694 13.23 -42.95 -7.53
C SER A 694 14.33 -43.05 -8.59
N ASP A 695 14.21 -42.28 -9.67
CA ASP A 695 14.99 -42.53 -10.89
C ASP A 695 16.24 -41.61 -10.98
N GLN A 696 16.18 -40.42 -10.38
CA GLN A 696 17.25 -39.41 -10.44
C GLN A 696 17.48 -38.78 -9.06
N ARG A 697 17.90 -39.63 -8.10
CA ARG A 697 17.95 -39.24 -6.69
C ARG A 697 18.77 -37.98 -6.42
N GLY A 698 20.00 -37.89 -6.94
CA GLY A 698 20.86 -36.72 -6.72
C GLY A 698 20.25 -35.40 -7.23
N LYS A 699 19.53 -35.44 -8.37
CA LYS A 699 18.78 -34.27 -8.87
C LYS A 699 17.61 -33.94 -7.95
N CYS A 700 16.89 -34.95 -7.45
CA CYS A 700 15.82 -34.73 -6.49
C CYS A 700 16.33 -34.10 -5.19
N ASP A 701 17.48 -34.55 -4.68
CA ASP A 701 18.14 -34.03 -3.48
C ASP A 701 18.48 -32.54 -3.63
N ALA A 702 19.05 -32.15 -4.78
CA ALA A 702 19.33 -30.75 -5.13
C ALA A 702 18.07 -29.90 -5.20
N VAL A 703 17.02 -30.42 -5.85
CA VAL A 703 15.75 -29.69 -6.03
C VAL A 703 15.07 -29.40 -4.69
N VAL A 704 14.95 -30.39 -3.81
CA VAL A 704 14.29 -30.19 -2.52
C VAL A 704 15.12 -29.29 -1.61
N SER A 705 16.45 -29.44 -1.59
CA SER A 705 17.33 -28.63 -0.75
C SER A 705 17.33 -27.16 -1.18
N THR A 706 17.37 -26.90 -2.50
CA THR A 706 17.28 -25.56 -3.06
C THR A 706 15.92 -24.93 -2.80
N ALA A 707 14.83 -25.69 -2.96
CA ALA A 707 13.48 -25.20 -2.72
C ALA A 707 13.24 -24.80 -1.25
N ILE A 708 13.70 -25.61 -0.28
CA ILE A 708 13.60 -25.27 1.15
C ILE A 708 14.43 -24.02 1.49
N ASN A 709 15.62 -23.89 0.92
CA ASN A 709 16.43 -22.68 1.09
C ASN A 709 15.79 -21.44 0.46
N LEU A 710 15.16 -21.57 -0.71
CA LEU A 710 14.40 -20.48 -1.31
C LEU A 710 13.18 -20.09 -0.46
N ILE A 711 12.51 -21.06 0.17
CA ILE A 711 11.42 -20.82 1.14
C ILE A 711 11.95 -20.05 2.36
N TYR A 712 13.15 -20.38 2.84
CA TYR A 712 13.77 -19.68 3.94
C TYR A 712 14.11 -18.23 3.56
N LEU A 713 14.65 -17.99 2.36
CA LEU A 713 14.83 -16.63 1.85
C LEU A 713 13.49 -15.88 1.74
N LEU A 714 12.48 -16.51 1.15
CA LEU A 714 11.15 -15.92 1.00
C LEU A 714 10.54 -15.53 2.34
N SER A 715 10.73 -16.32 3.39
CA SER A 715 10.26 -15.96 4.74
C SER A 715 10.86 -14.63 5.21
N ALA A 716 12.14 -14.36 4.90
CA ALA A 716 12.77 -13.05 5.17
C ALA A 716 12.13 -11.92 4.36
N LEU A 717 11.90 -12.14 3.07
CA LEU A 717 11.40 -11.11 2.15
C LEU A 717 9.94 -10.75 2.41
N ILE A 718 9.13 -11.70 2.87
CA ILE A 718 7.74 -11.43 3.24
C ILE A 718 7.60 -10.98 4.70
N PHE A 719 8.60 -11.18 5.57
CA PHE A 719 8.52 -10.81 6.98
C PHE A 719 8.09 -9.33 7.20
N PRO A 720 8.60 -8.34 6.43
CA PRO A 720 8.11 -6.97 6.51
C PRO A 720 6.60 -6.82 6.24
N TYR A 721 6.04 -7.66 5.38
CA TYR A 721 4.68 -7.56 4.86
C TYR A 721 3.68 -8.44 5.61
N MET A 722 4.05 -9.67 5.92
CA MET A 722 3.23 -10.71 6.52
C MET A 722 4.05 -11.44 7.61
N PRO A 723 4.24 -10.81 8.79
CA PRO A 723 5.12 -11.34 9.82
C PRO A 723 4.67 -12.72 10.34
N GLU A 724 3.38 -12.91 10.60
CA GLU A 724 2.83 -14.19 11.06
C GLU A 724 3.03 -15.31 10.02
N THR A 725 2.91 -14.99 8.73
CA THR A 725 3.20 -15.96 7.65
C THR A 725 4.68 -16.34 7.64
N SER A 726 5.58 -15.38 7.84
CA SER A 726 7.02 -15.64 7.94
C SER A 726 7.37 -16.51 9.15
N GLU A 727 6.76 -16.23 10.31
CA GLU A 727 6.90 -17.01 11.53
C GLU A 727 6.37 -18.44 11.33
N SER A 728 5.21 -18.60 10.68
CA SER A 728 4.66 -19.91 10.34
C SER A 728 5.58 -20.70 9.40
N ILE A 729 6.17 -20.06 8.38
CA ILE A 729 7.17 -20.72 7.53
C ILE A 729 8.36 -21.15 8.37
N SER A 730 8.90 -20.26 9.20
CA SER A 730 10.06 -20.51 10.06
C SER A 730 9.82 -21.68 11.02
N GLN A 731 8.62 -21.78 11.60
CA GLN A 731 8.19 -22.93 12.40
C GLN A 731 8.11 -24.21 11.56
N GLN A 732 7.50 -24.19 10.39
CA GLN A 732 7.37 -25.38 9.52
C GLN A 732 8.73 -25.95 9.12
N ILE A 733 9.67 -25.07 8.73
CA ILE A 733 11.03 -25.46 8.35
C ILE A 733 11.99 -25.57 9.53
N ASN A 734 11.51 -25.42 10.78
CA ASN A 734 12.33 -25.47 11.99
C ASN A 734 13.58 -24.55 11.95
N ALA A 735 13.42 -23.31 11.49
CA ALA A 735 14.51 -22.33 11.41
C ALA A 735 14.17 -21.05 12.21
N PRO A 736 15.16 -20.31 12.73
CA PRO A 736 14.92 -18.99 13.31
C PRO A 736 14.44 -18.00 12.23
N LEU A 737 13.93 -16.83 12.63
CA LEU A 737 13.61 -15.78 11.67
C LEU A 737 14.88 -15.33 10.92
N ARG A 738 14.79 -15.32 9.59
CA ARG A 738 15.92 -15.06 8.70
C ARG A 738 16.18 -13.57 8.52
N ASN A 739 17.45 -13.18 8.47
CA ASN A 739 17.83 -11.85 7.96
C ASN A 739 17.59 -11.74 6.45
N ILE A 740 17.55 -10.52 5.92
CA ILE A 740 17.53 -10.29 4.46
C ILE A 740 18.99 -10.18 4.01
N PRO A 741 19.53 -11.19 3.28
CA PRO A 741 20.91 -11.14 2.80
C PRO A 741 21.01 -10.31 1.52
N ASP A 742 22.24 -9.97 1.13
CA ASP A 742 22.51 -9.34 -0.18
C ASP A 742 22.55 -10.38 -1.32
N GLU A 743 22.83 -11.65 -0.99
CA GLU A 743 22.87 -12.76 -1.94
C GLU A 743 22.11 -13.98 -1.39
N PHE A 744 21.49 -14.75 -2.28
CA PHE A 744 20.84 -16.02 -1.97
C PHE A 744 21.90 -17.10 -1.74
N ALA A 745 21.86 -17.69 -0.55
CA ALA A 745 22.68 -18.82 -0.13
C ALA A 745 21.81 -19.95 0.40
N CYS A 746 22.34 -21.18 0.32
CA CYS A 746 21.70 -22.35 0.90
C CYS A 746 22.10 -22.52 2.37
N ASP A 747 21.48 -21.74 3.26
CA ASP A 747 21.82 -21.73 4.69
C ASP A 747 21.22 -22.88 5.52
N ILE A 748 20.18 -23.54 5.05
CA ILE A 748 19.67 -24.79 5.61
C ILE A 748 20.52 -25.93 5.07
N LEU A 749 21.22 -26.61 5.99
CA LEU A 749 22.27 -27.58 5.68
C LEU A 749 21.74 -29.03 5.67
N GLU A 750 22.56 -29.95 5.16
CA GLU A 750 22.29 -31.39 5.22
C GLU A 750 22.05 -31.86 6.67
N GLY A 751 21.11 -32.79 6.85
CA GLY A 751 20.74 -33.32 8.16
C GLY A 751 19.83 -32.41 8.98
N HIS A 752 19.49 -31.21 8.51
CA HIS A 752 18.46 -30.36 9.12
C HIS A 752 17.10 -31.08 9.11
N LYS A 753 16.34 -31.06 10.21
CA LYS A 753 14.99 -31.67 10.27
C LYS A 753 13.88 -30.63 10.39
N LEU A 754 12.96 -30.64 9.43
CA LEU A 754 11.73 -29.82 9.41
C LEU A 754 10.72 -30.31 10.47
N ASN A 755 9.87 -29.40 10.95
CA ASN A 755 8.86 -29.70 11.97
C ASN A 755 7.56 -30.27 11.38
N GLY A 756 7.13 -29.78 10.21
CA GLY A 756 5.84 -30.17 9.65
C GLY A 756 5.35 -29.22 8.56
N ALA A 757 4.23 -29.58 7.92
CA ALA A 757 3.56 -28.73 6.93
C ALA A 757 2.26 -28.17 7.53
N ALA A 758 2.01 -26.88 7.29
CA ALA A 758 0.76 -26.22 7.61
C ALA A 758 0.30 -25.37 6.42
N TYR A 759 -1.01 -25.14 6.32
CA TYR A 759 -1.56 -24.26 5.30
C TYR A 759 -1.32 -22.80 5.71
N LEU A 760 -0.58 -22.05 4.89
CA LEU A 760 -0.36 -20.62 5.12
C LEU A 760 -1.61 -19.77 4.87
N PHE A 761 -2.43 -20.17 3.90
CA PHE A 761 -3.61 -19.42 3.46
C PHE A 761 -4.76 -20.38 3.17
N THR A 762 -5.98 -19.88 3.31
CA THR A 762 -7.21 -20.59 2.95
C THR A 762 -7.94 -19.85 1.85
N ARG A 763 -8.64 -20.60 1.00
CA ARG A 763 -9.48 -20.00 -0.05
C ARG A 763 -10.61 -19.18 0.56
N ILE A 764 -10.81 -17.97 0.08
CA ILE A 764 -11.98 -17.16 0.39
C ILE A 764 -13.04 -17.42 -0.69
N ASP A 765 -14.28 -17.73 -0.29
CA ASP A 765 -15.39 -17.93 -1.21
C ASP A 765 -15.76 -16.59 -1.87
N GLU A 766 -15.90 -16.59 -3.19
CA GLU A 766 -16.25 -15.39 -3.98
C GLU A 766 -17.59 -14.79 -3.54
N LYS A 767 -18.50 -15.60 -2.98
CA LYS A 767 -19.77 -15.12 -2.42
C LYS A 767 -19.60 -14.16 -1.23
N MET A 768 -18.44 -14.17 -0.56
CA MET A 768 -18.16 -13.25 0.54
C MET A 768 -18.10 -11.79 0.07
N GLU A 769 -17.83 -11.54 -1.22
CA GLU A 769 -17.85 -10.20 -1.79
C GLU A 769 -19.18 -9.48 -1.50
N GLU A 770 -20.30 -10.11 -1.83
CA GLU A 770 -21.64 -9.53 -1.64
C GLU A 770 -21.98 -9.40 -0.14
N VAL A 771 -21.56 -10.37 0.68
CA VAL A 771 -21.77 -10.35 2.14
C VAL A 771 -21.07 -9.13 2.75
N TRP A 772 -19.79 -8.96 2.46
CA TRP A 772 -19.00 -7.86 3.02
C TRP A 772 -19.36 -6.51 2.42
N LYS A 773 -19.70 -6.43 1.13
CA LYS A 773 -20.25 -5.20 0.53
C LYS A 773 -21.53 -4.76 1.24
N LYS A 774 -22.44 -5.68 1.55
CA LYS A 774 -23.65 -5.35 2.32
C LYS A 774 -23.30 -4.91 3.74
N GLN A 775 -22.39 -5.61 4.40
CA GLN A 775 -21.99 -5.34 5.78
C GLN A 775 -21.28 -3.98 5.94
N PHE A 776 -20.43 -3.60 4.99
CA PHE A 776 -19.53 -2.43 5.09
C PHE A 776 -19.85 -1.33 4.06
N GLY A 777 -20.95 -1.44 3.31
CA GLY A 777 -21.39 -0.48 2.30
C GLY A 777 -22.32 0.62 2.82
N GLY A 778 -22.58 0.69 4.13
CA GLY A 778 -23.49 1.68 4.75
C GLY A 778 -24.99 1.33 4.66
N GLY A 779 -25.35 0.22 4.02
CA GLY A 779 -26.74 -0.23 3.86
C GLY A 779 -27.26 -1.19 4.95
N ALA A 780 -26.39 -1.66 5.85
CA ALA A 780 -26.79 -2.48 6.99
C ALA A 780 -27.31 -1.57 8.12
N LYS A 781 -28.64 -1.40 8.18
CA LYS A 781 -29.36 -1.02 9.40
C LYS A 781 -29.95 -2.26 10.05
#